data_AF-A0AAX4PCA0-F1
#
_entry.id   AF-A0AAX4PCA0-F1
#
_cell.length_a   1.000
_cell.length_b   1.000
_cell.length_c   1.000
_cell.angle_alpha   90.00
_cell.angle_beta   90.00
_cell.angle_gamma   90.00
#
_symmetry.space_group_name_H-M   'P 1'
#
loop_
_entity.id
_entity.type
_entity.pdbx_description
1 polymer ?
#
loop_
_entity_poly.entity_id
_entity_poly.type
_entity_poly.pdbx_seq_one_letter_code
_entity_poly.pdbx_strand_id
1 'polypeptide(L)'
;MASSRPLGLTAIALVVVFFFLVNTDTTFVNCQESTLQEQSQDGASHNERYVSASRGSSDGEGCGSWSDPCGTLAAAAAAASSSRSSLSIILLPGAHDLTTAVEFVNATVSISGPGGWPSTQLVCTQGSHRGLAFLAGSSAQLSGLEVTGCSSGRGAGILVEASNITLSGVRLSNNTAMGAGSVGGGLALLDGSVATASDCEVEGNFAAKYGAGAYVHGSLLEVTGGRVKANRLTGAGRGAGVAAFAGSTVRLAGDASVEHNEGYFGGGVMAQASHLFMEGGSSVQNNAAMYGGGLVLVAASGSVSGAELRGNEAAHFGGAALLESSVLRFRGGACSGNSATLGGCYYCSNSTIEVEGSALDYNVAGGSGGVGAYVDCDPTAAQPCSSSLEIRGSSLRNNTAAEEGGALALRSVAVSLVQTELSGGGAARGGALACSGESSVSLRGSVASSNAAEEEGGAAFVGDGCVLTATGTEISGNDARMRGGGAFVSGGGSLEADRASFRGNAAREGGAIFASGGAAFVAARDSNFTRNDAEESGGGVSVRGSPFEAQGSAFARNKANRGAAIAVVSDLAAHPVLLSGLRFEENIATDGSSAWWSRAASPLVDLECRGCDHAAASGLSNASHVATEAVALGFLVPPPAAIHSNEAVPSFSAGLLDAYGQVARTSGGHLCRLSATATPAHEEGGLLISSEGQAETREGRAAFRGLRVEGAILSDHDLELRCFPAPSSAGLAVTWRVRISGCRPGQEPSQDRRSCVPCKVNWYNFDGASCRPCPEGGVCPGGARLLAKPGWWRSLNDSGALYRCPKSRSCKEGEAFGEDSCEVGHRGPACALCLESYHEWGNTCRRCSMVSTYLIPLLALAALAALVFLVAVVLSSSNSAGNQAANSDSMVRVNILLSYCQVVGRINHYGFAWTPRVTLALGIFDYTNVAAKLTSPRCVESGTDFYDTYLMTAVIPLGVLVAYAAYYAASRARGRRKIVDLRSHCCRSVLWILTLVYVGVASVCLEVFGTTRVEGVTMLTADYGIVVREPGGGVSPRHKAMVALGAALLLLYPVGIPLLSYFLLRFCRRNPEYRGAVAFLTCGYRERHHYWEVLEMSRNLFVSVVPTLFPQNTALQVASAQCALVCFLVALPLCRPYKANADLLLQCAQLLTVWILISSGSLIEHGDLGAETRESVETLSLVVLISTLLLLAAECLAAMVVERARVRPAPAVPSS
;
A
#
# COMPACT_ATOMS: atom_id res chain seq x y z
N MET A 1 -26.05 11.73 61.06
CA MET A 1 -25.44 11.89 59.73
C MET A 1 -24.07 12.52 59.91
N ALA A 2 -22.98 12.12 59.27
CA ALA A 2 -22.62 10.80 58.72
C ALA A 2 -21.07 10.79 58.66
N SER A 3 -20.40 9.80 59.28
CA SER A 3 -18.99 9.99 59.70
C SER A 3 -18.07 8.78 59.50
N SER A 4 -16.94 9.08 58.86
CA SER A 4 -15.69 8.35 58.63
C SER A 4 -15.10 7.44 59.74
N ARG A 5 -14.32 6.43 59.27
CA ARG A 5 -13.06 5.87 59.87
C ARG A 5 -13.19 5.06 61.19
N PRO A 6 -12.14 4.33 61.70
CA PRO A 6 -10.90 3.81 61.08
C PRO A 6 -10.53 2.31 61.46
N LEU A 7 -9.34 1.85 61.02
CA LEU A 7 -8.37 0.95 61.71
C LEU A 7 -8.78 -0.43 62.32
N GLY A 8 -8.19 -1.52 61.78
CA GLY A 8 -7.25 -2.38 62.54
C GLY A 8 -7.69 -3.73 63.17
N LEU A 9 -6.88 -4.78 62.91
CA LEU A 9 -6.60 -6.00 63.71
C LEU A 9 -7.64 -7.15 63.89
N THR A 10 -7.14 -8.37 63.62
CA THR A 10 -7.40 -9.69 64.27
C THR A 10 -8.79 -10.35 64.37
N ALA A 11 -8.93 -11.47 63.63
CA ALA A 11 -9.16 -12.85 64.13
C ALA A 11 -10.55 -13.42 64.53
N ILE A 12 -10.76 -14.68 64.11
CA ILE A 12 -11.62 -15.77 64.67
C ILE A 12 -13.17 -15.69 64.50
N ALA A 13 -13.65 -16.40 63.47
CA ALA A 13 -14.65 -17.50 63.41
C ALA A 13 -16.01 -17.52 64.17
N LEU A 14 -16.93 -18.37 63.64
CA LEU A 14 -18.24 -18.82 64.17
C LEU A 14 -19.32 -17.70 64.19
N VAL A 15 -20.66 -17.92 64.27
CA VAL A 15 -21.58 -19.04 64.61
C VAL A 15 -22.98 -18.67 63.99
N VAL A 16 -24.08 -19.43 63.78
CA VAL A 16 -24.63 -20.82 63.85
C VAL A 16 -26.07 -20.72 63.21
N VAL A 17 -26.94 -21.68 62.80
CA VAL A 17 -27.04 -23.08 62.28
C VAL A 17 -28.56 -23.32 61.96
N PHE A 18 -28.98 -24.51 61.48
CA PHE A 18 -30.35 -25.14 61.47
C PHE A 18 -31.00 -25.39 60.08
N PHE A 19 -31.71 -26.52 59.80
CA PHE A 19 -31.60 -27.94 60.23
C PHE A 19 -32.55 -28.87 59.40
N PHE A 20 -32.55 -30.19 59.69
CA PHE A 20 -33.36 -31.32 59.15
C PHE A 20 -32.90 -31.87 57.76
N LEU A 21 -32.49 -33.14 57.57
CA LEU A 21 -32.99 -34.51 57.89
C LEU A 21 -33.92 -35.06 56.79
N VAL A 22 -33.75 -36.29 56.25
CA VAL A 22 -33.86 -37.65 56.86
C VAL A 22 -32.96 -38.64 56.05
N ASN A 23 -32.01 -39.39 56.66
CA ASN A 23 -32.07 -40.82 57.09
C ASN A 23 -32.34 -41.86 55.97
N THR A 24 -31.77 -43.09 55.90
CA THR A 24 -30.83 -43.94 56.72
C THR A 24 -30.40 -45.15 55.83
N ASP A 25 -29.36 -45.97 56.03
CA ASP A 25 -28.23 -46.10 57.01
C ASP A 25 -26.97 -46.60 56.21
N THR A 26 -26.01 -47.50 56.55
CA THR A 26 -25.74 -48.46 57.65
C THR A 26 -24.25 -48.47 58.11
N THR A 27 -24.06 -48.59 59.42
CA THR A 27 -22.90 -49.05 60.24
C THR A 27 -21.71 -49.86 59.66
N PHE A 28 -20.49 -49.47 60.09
CA PHE A 28 -19.30 -50.27 60.55
C PHE A 28 -18.73 -51.42 59.68
N VAL A 29 -17.42 -51.70 59.63
CA VAL A 29 -16.46 -52.06 60.72
C VAL A 29 -15.01 -51.62 60.41
N ASN A 30 -14.17 -51.50 61.44
CA ASN A 30 -12.73 -51.23 61.35
C ASN A 30 -11.87 -52.50 61.53
N CYS A 31 -11.15 -52.93 60.49
CA CYS A 31 -10.02 -53.88 60.52
C CYS A 31 -9.01 -53.38 59.46
N GLN A 32 -7.74 -53.10 59.79
CA GLN A 32 -6.65 -54.01 60.18
C GLN A 32 -6.07 -54.80 58.99
N GLU A 33 -4.73 -54.85 58.92
CA GLU A 33 -3.97 -55.54 57.87
C GLU A 33 -4.28 -57.04 57.83
N SER A 34 -4.52 -57.56 56.63
CA SER A 34 -4.39 -59.00 56.35
C SER A 34 -3.81 -59.21 54.96
N THR A 35 -2.60 -59.75 54.92
CA THR A 35 -1.94 -60.30 53.73
C THR A 35 -2.87 -61.23 52.95
N LEU A 36 -2.98 -61.03 51.63
CA LEU A 36 -3.35 -62.11 50.72
C LEU A 36 -2.06 -62.67 50.10
N GLN A 37 -1.90 -63.99 50.23
CA GLN A 37 -0.72 -64.71 49.76
C GLN A 37 -0.77 -64.95 48.24
N GLU A 38 0.38 -65.38 47.74
CA GLU A 38 0.61 -65.86 46.39
C GLU A 38 -0.48 -66.86 45.93
N GLN A 39 -0.98 -66.66 44.71
CA GLN A 39 -1.17 -67.80 43.81
C GLN A 39 -0.23 -67.64 42.62
N SER A 40 0.68 -68.58 42.49
CA SER A 40 1.60 -68.69 41.36
C SER A 40 0.84 -69.05 40.07
N GLN A 41 0.99 -68.22 39.05
CA GLN A 41 0.98 -68.70 37.66
C GLN A 41 2.28 -68.29 36.98
N ASP A 42 3.21 -69.25 36.90
CA ASP A 42 4.32 -69.19 35.97
C ASP A 42 3.75 -69.10 34.54
N GLY A 43 3.83 -67.91 33.95
CA GLY A 43 3.17 -67.61 32.69
C GLY A 43 3.47 -66.23 32.09
N ALA A 44 4.28 -65.40 32.76
CA ALA A 44 4.82 -64.19 32.14
C ALA A 44 5.64 -64.57 30.91
N SER A 45 5.39 -63.91 29.78
CA SER A 45 6.18 -64.18 28.57
C SER A 45 7.63 -63.72 28.77
N HIS A 46 8.58 -64.39 28.12
CA HIS A 46 10.02 -64.15 28.29
C HIS A 46 10.50 -62.71 27.93
N ASN A 47 9.60 -61.82 27.50
CA ASN A 47 9.88 -60.45 27.06
C ASN A 47 9.16 -59.36 27.90
N GLU A 48 8.45 -59.71 28.98
CA GLU A 48 7.82 -58.73 29.88
C GLU A 48 8.80 -58.19 30.93
N ARG A 49 8.78 -56.86 31.16
CA ARG A 49 9.60 -56.18 32.16
C ARG A 49 8.78 -55.16 32.98
N TYR A 50 8.82 -55.29 34.30
CA TYR A 50 8.11 -54.41 35.24
C TYR A 50 9.02 -53.30 35.79
N VAL A 51 8.49 -52.10 35.97
CA VAL A 51 9.23 -50.91 36.45
C VAL A 51 8.46 -50.26 37.61
N SER A 52 9.16 -49.86 38.68
CA SER A 52 8.52 -49.32 39.88
C SER A 52 9.36 -48.28 40.63
N ALA A 53 8.94 -47.01 40.57
CA ALA A 53 9.52 -45.91 41.33
C ALA A 53 9.49 -46.06 42.87
N SER A 54 8.74 -47.03 43.41
CA SER A 54 8.63 -47.27 44.87
C SER A 54 9.10 -48.64 45.33
N ARG A 55 9.33 -49.60 44.42
CA ARG A 55 9.75 -50.98 44.75
C ARG A 55 10.96 -51.47 43.94
N GLY A 56 11.49 -50.64 43.03
CA GLY A 56 12.57 -51.04 42.14
C GLY A 56 13.88 -51.33 42.88
N SER A 57 14.46 -52.51 42.62
CA SER A 57 15.55 -53.07 43.41
C SER A 57 16.86 -53.12 42.61
N SER A 58 17.49 -51.94 42.53
CA SER A 58 18.74 -51.64 41.79
C SER A 58 18.67 -51.75 40.27
N ASP A 59 19.35 -50.83 39.57
CA ASP A 59 19.45 -50.79 38.10
C ASP A 59 20.51 -51.78 37.55
N GLY A 60 20.47 -53.04 38.02
CA GLY A 60 21.37 -54.12 37.60
C GLY A 60 20.87 -54.88 36.35
N GLU A 61 21.76 -55.57 35.65
CA GLU A 61 21.51 -56.26 34.36
C GLU A 61 20.42 -57.35 34.38
N GLY A 62 19.85 -57.68 35.55
CA GLY A 62 18.80 -58.70 35.71
C GLY A 62 17.37 -58.16 35.91
N CYS A 63 17.19 -56.88 36.27
CA CYS A 63 15.93 -56.36 36.83
C CYS A 63 14.71 -56.47 35.90
N GLY A 64 13.51 -56.39 36.48
CA GLY A 64 12.25 -56.27 35.75
C GLY A 64 11.31 -57.47 35.84
N SER A 65 11.51 -58.39 36.79
CA SER A 65 10.48 -59.38 37.10
C SER A 65 9.36 -58.75 37.96
N TRP A 66 8.23 -59.44 38.16
CA TRP A 66 7.17 -58.95 39.05
C TRP A 66 7.63 -58.83 40.51
N SER A 67 8.51 -59.74 40.95
CA SER A 67 9.09 -59.76 42.31
C SER A 67 10.30 -58.83 42.48
N ASP A 68 10.99 -58.48 41.39
CA ASP A 68 12.15 -57.59 41.34
C ASP A 68 12.03 -56.65 40.13
N PRO A 69 11.21 -55.58 40.21
CA PRO A 69 11.06 -54.62 39.12
C PRO A 69 12.28 -53.69 39.01
N CYS A 70 12.51 -53.12 37.82
CA CYS A 70 13.58 -52.13 37.64
C CYS A 70 13.26 -50.81 38.36
N GLY A 71 14.31 -50.13 38.85
CA GLY A 71 14.22 -48.80 39.44
C GLY A 71 13.95 -47.71 38.39
N THR A 72 14.62 -47.78 37.24
CA THR A 72 14.46 -46.84 36.12
C THR A 72 13.94 -47.48 34.85
N LEU A 73 13.26 -46.69 34.01
CA LEU A 73 12.89 -47.09 32.64
C LEU A 73 14.14 -47.35 31.77
N ALA A 74 15.22 -46.60 32.01
CA ALA A 74 16.49 -46.77 31.32
C ALA A 74 17.11 -48.16 31.57
N ALA A 75 17.07 -48.67 32.81
CA ALA A 75 17.55 -50.03 33.13
C ALA A 75 16.70 -51.11 32.45
N ALA A 76 15.36 -50.96 32.45
CA ALA A 76 14.47 -51.90 31.77
C ALA A 76 14.71 -51.95 30.25
N ALA A 77 14.95 -50.80 29.61
CA ALA A 77 15.32 -50.73 28.20
C ALA A 77 16.72 -51.33 27.93
N ALA A 78 17.71 -51.06 28.80
CA ALA A 78 19.07 -51.57 28.66
C ALA A 78 19.14 -53.10 28.80
N ALA A 79 18.49 -53.68 29.83
CA ALA A 79 18.45 -55.13 30.04
C ALA A 79 17.83 -55.87 28.85
N ALA A 80 16.83 -55.25 28.20
CA ALA A 80 16.15 -55.80 27.03
C ALA A 80 16.95 -55.71 25.71
N SER A 81 17.89 -54.76 25.58
CA SER A 81 18.67 -54.56 24.34
C SER A 81 19.55 -55.76 23.92
N SER A 82 19.67 -56.76 24.80
CA SER A 82 20.31 -58.05 24.55
C SER A 82 19.47 -59.04 23.69
N SER A 83 18.16 -58.80 23.55
CA SER A 83 17.21 -59.73 22.93
C SER A 83 16.61 -59.20 21.61
N ARG A 84 16.53 -60.05 20.58
CA ARG A 84 15.96 -59.70 19.25
C ARG A 84 14.43 -59.86 19.17
N SER A 85 13.75 -59.90 20.32
CA SER A 85 12.31 -60.13 20.45
C SER A 85 11.55 -58.83 20.72
N SER A 86 10.22 -58.85 20.52
CA SER A 86 9.35 -57.73 20.87
C SER A 86 9.27 -57.57 22.38
N LEU A 87 9.74 -56.44 22.90
CA LEU A 87 9.78 -56.09 24.32
C LEU A 87 8.42 -55.59 24.81
N SER A 88 8.03 -55.96 26.04
CA SER A 88 6.90 -55.33 26.75
C SER A 88 7.38 -54.75 28.07
N ILE A 89 7.09 -53.47 28.32
CA ILE A 89 7.42 -52.74 29.54
C ILE A 89 6.12 -52.33 30.24
N ILE A 90 6.01 -52.62 31.53
CA ILE A 90 4.85 -52.33 32.37
C ILE A 90 5.27 -51.40 33.50
N LEU A 91 4.83 -50.14 33.42
CA LEU A 91 5.07 -49.08 34.39
C LEU A 91 3.99 -49.15 35.48
N LEU A 92 4.35 -49.59 36.68
CA LEU A 92 3.44 -49.57 37.83
C LEU A 92 3.09 -48.12 38.23
N PRO A 93 1.93 -47.87 38.87
CA PRO A 93 1.54 -46.51 39.28
C PRO A 93 2.59 -45.80 40.14
N GLY A 94 2.85 -44.54 39.81
CA GLY A 94 3.88 -43.66 40.36
C GLY A 94 4.38 -42.65 39.33
N ALA A 95 5.10 -41.64 39.82
CA ALA A 95 5.97 -40.81 39.00
C ALA A 95 7.34 -41.48 38.90
N HIS A 96 7.83 -41.72 37.68
CA HIS A 96 9.13 -42.34 37.41
C HIS A 96 10.05 -41.28 36.80
N ASP A 97 11.17 -41.01 37.47
CA ASP A 97 12.11 -39.95 37.08
C ASP A 97 12.95 -40.36 35.85
N LEU A 98 12.92 -39.53 34.82
CA LEU A 98 13.80 -39.62 33.65
C LEU A 98 15.06 -38.80 33.90
N THR A 99 16.07 -39.44 34.50
CA THR A 99 17.40 -38.87 34.75
C THR A 99 18.33 -38.88 33.53
N THR A 100 17.97 -39.64 32.50
CA THR A 100 18.66 -39.74 31.20
C THR A 100 17.63 -39.86 30.07
N ALA A 101 18.01 -39.49 28.85
CA ALA A 101 17.15 -39.69 27.69
C ALA A 101 17.06 -41.19 27.34
N VAL A 102 15.85 -41.72 27.19
CA VAL A 102 15.61 -43.12 26.83
C VAL A 102 15.39 -43.21 25.31
N GLU A 103 16.33 -43.85 24.61
CA GLU A 103 16.32 -43.95 23.15
C GLU A 103 16.28 -45.41 22.68
N PHE A 104 15.29 -45.74 21.85
CA PHE A 104 15.10 -47.04 21.22
C PHE A 104 15.55 -46.96 19.76
N VAL A 105 16.41 -47.87 19.32
CA VAL A 105 17.01 -47.87 17.98
C VAL A 105 16.79 -49.24 17.32
N ASN A 106 16.11 -49.26 16.17
CA ASN A 106 15.72 -50.49 15.44
C ASN A 106 15.05 -51.55 16.35
N ALA A 107 14.16 -51.11 17.25
CA ALA A 107 13.56 -51.94 18.28
C ALA A 107 12.03 -52.06 18.13
N THR A 108 11.45 -53.18 18.57
CA THR A 108 9.99 -53.35 18.71
C THR A 108 9.61 -53.39 20.19
N VAL A 109 8.83 -52.42 20.66
CA VAL A 109 8.54 -52.23 22.09
C VAL A 109 7.09 -51.83 22.36
N SER A 110 6.49 -52.40 23.41
CA SER A 110 5.24 -51.91 24.01
C SER A 110 5.55 -51.33 25.39
N ILE A 111 4.97 -50.18 25.72
CA ILE A 111 5.09 -49.51 27.03
C ILE A 111 3.67 -49.23 27.53
N SER A 112 3.32 -49.74 28.70
CA SER A 112 1.97 -49.59 29.27
C SER A 112 2.02 -49.07 30.70
N GLY A 113 1.12 -48.15 31.03
CA GLY A 113 0.75 -47.77 32.40
C GLY A 113 -0.64 -48.31 32.72
N PRO A 114 -0.79 -49.49 33.36
CA PRO A 114 -2.10 -50.13 33.51
C PRO A 114 -3.12 -49.36 34.37
N GLY A 115 -2.68 -48.40 35.17
CA GLY A 115 -3.56 -47.50 35.94
C GLY A 115 -3.99 -46.24 35.17
N GLY A 116 -3.46 -45.99 33.98
CA GLY A 116 -3.71 -44.76 33.22
C GLY A 116 -3.00 -43.52 33.78
N TRP A 117 -3.01 -42.43 33.01
CA TRP A 117 -2.81 -41.08 33.55
C TRP A 117 -4.00 -40.71 34.47
N PRO A 118 -3.81 -40.01 35.60
CA PRO A 118 -2.55 -39.48 36.15
C PRO A 118 -1.78 -40.44 37.05
N SER A 119 -2.17 -41.72 37.15
CA SER A 119 -1.54 -42.67 38.07
C SER A 119 -0.12 -43.08 37.67
N THR A 120 0.20 -43.09 36.36
CA THR A 120 1.54 -43.40 35.82
C THR A 120 2.09 -42.19 35.05
N GLN A 121 3.21 -41.63 35.51
CA GLN A 121 3.87 -40.47 34.91
C GLN A 121 5.37 -40.74 34.67
N LEU A 122 5.90 -40.25 33.56
CA LEU A 122 7.33 -40.16 33.25
C LEU A 122 7.74 -38.68 33.35
N VAL A 123 8.64 -38.34 34.27
CA VAL A 123 8.93 -36.96 34.67
C VAL A 123 10.41 -36.63 34.50
N CYS A 124 10.74 -35.59 33.72
CA CYS A 124 12.13 -35.13 33.58
C CYS A 124 12.51 -34.17 34.73
N THR A 125 13.06 -34.70 35.83
CA THR A 125 13.31 -33.93 37.07
C THR A 125 14.71 -33.30 37.18
N GLN A 126 15.74 -33.89 36.57
CA GLN A 126 17.12 -33.39 36.64
C GLN A 126 17.76 -33.28 35.25
N GLY A 127 17.94 -32.04 34.79
CA GLY A 127 18.54 -31.72 33.49
C GLY A 127 17.52 -31.62 32.36
N SER A 128 17.79 -30.73 31.39
CA SER A 128 17.00 -30.61 30.17
C SER A 128 17.30 -31.78 29.23
N HIS A 129 16.55 -32.87 29.42
CA HIS A 129 16.63 -34.08 28.60
C HIS A 129 15.31 -34.33 27.85
N ARG A 130 15.40 -35.13 26.79
CA ARG A 130 14.26 -35.67 26.04
C ARG A 130 13.59 -36.77 26.86
N GLY A 131 12.26 -36.85 26.79
CA GLY A 131 11.49 -37.96 27.36
C GLY A 131 11.83 -39.30 26.70
N LEU A 132 11.27 -39.54 25.51
CA LEU A 132 11.47 -40.80 24.74
C LEU A 132 11.92 -40.51 23.29
N ALA A 133 12.75 -41.39 22.73
CA ALA A 133 13.08 -41.40 21.29
C ALA A 133 12.88 -42.78 20.65
N PHE A 134 12.35 -42.82 19.43
CA PHE A 134 12.21 -44.02 18.61
C PHE A 134 12.86 -43.78 17.25
N LEU A 135 13.96 -44.47 16.98
CA LEU A 135 14.89 -44.17 15.89
C LEU A 135 15.13 -45.38 14.98
N ALA A 136 15.44 -45.10 13.72
CA ALA A 136 15.99 -46.05 12.73
C ALA A 136 15.20 -47.37 12.59
N GLY A 137 13.95 -47.30 12.16
CA GLY A 137 13.11 -48.48 11.89
C GLY A 137 12.41 -49.07 13.11
N SER A 138 12.34 -48.32 14.22
CA SER A 138 11.66 -48.79 15.44
C SER A 138 10.14 -48.85 15.26
N SER A 139 9.50 -49.72 16.04
CA SER A 139 8.05 -49.90 16.11
C SER A 139 7.61 -49.88 17.57
N ALA A 140 6.82 -48.89 17.97
CA ALA A 140 6.44 -48.71 19.38
C ALA A 140 4.92 -48.60 19.62
N GLN A 141 4.46 -49.16 20.74
CA GLN A 141 3.12 -48.94 21.26
C GLN A 141 3.23 -48.33 22.67
N LEU A 142 2.51 -47.23 22.93
CA LEU A 142 2.49 -46.57 24.24
C LEU A 142 1.03 -46.43 24.70
N SER A 143 0.76 -46.77 25.95
CA SER A 143 -0.61 -46.73 26.50
C SER A 143 -0.66 -46.27 27.96
N GLY A 144 -1.69 -45.48 28.30
CA GLY A 144 -2.07 -45.19 29.69
C GLY A 144 -1.02 -44.47 30.55
N LEU A 145 -0.25 -43.55 29.98
CA LEU A 145 0.83 -42.85 30.69
C LEU A 145 0.92 -41.36 30.30
N GLU A 146 1.55 -40.57 31.17
CA GLU A 146 1.92 -39.18 30.89
C GLU A 146 3.44 -39.02 30.72
N VAL A 147 3.89 -38.17 29.78
CA VAL A 147 5.28 -37.68 29.66
C VAL A 147 5.30 -36.19 29.91
N THR A 148 6.03 -35.74 30.93
CA THR A 148 5.92 -34.35 31.43
C THR A 148 7.22 -33.70 31.88
N GLY A 149 7.30 -32.38 31.66
CA GLY A 149 8.40 -31.51 32.08
C GLY A 149 9.70 -31.64 31.26
N CYS A 150 9.72 -32.46 30.21
CA CYS A 150 10.92 -32.73 29.44
C CYS A 150 11.29 -31.59 28.50
N SER A 151 12.59 -31.43 28.21
CA SER A 151 13.14 -30.26 27.54
C SER A 151 14.28 -30.63 26.59
N SER A 152 14.05 -30.53 25.29
CA SER A 152 15.00 -30.94 24.24
C SER A 152 14.90 -30.05 23.00
N GLY A 153 15.97 -29.98 22.20
CA GLY A 153 15.94 -29.28 20.91
C GLY A 153 15.01 -29.92 19.87
N ARG A 154 14.69 -31.21 19.96
CA ARG A 154 13.75 -31.89 19.05
C ARG A 154 12.96 -32.98 19.78
N GLY A 155 11.63 -32.89 19.70
CA GLY A 155 10.69 -33.85 20.30
C GLY A 155 10.90 -33.94 21.81
N ALA A 156 10.53 -32.89 22.55
CA ALA A 156 10.90 -32.79 23.97
C ALA A 156 10.21 -33.84 24.84
N GLY A 157 8.92 -34.09 24.62
CA GLY A 157 8.22 -35.29 25.13
C GLY A 157 8.65 -36.55 24.38
N ILE A 158 8.28 -36.66 23.09
CA ILE A 158 8.60 -37.81 22.23
C ILE A 158 9.22 -37.36 20.90
N LEU A 159 10.30 -38.01 20.47
CA LEU A 159 10.84 -37.96 19.11
C LEU A 159 10.63 -39.31 18.39
N VAL A 160 10.26 -39.24 17.11
CA VAL A 160 10.21 -40.38 16.18
C VAL A 160 10.98 -40.01 14.91
N GLU A 161 11.94 -40.83 14.50
CA GLU A 161 12.78 -40.62 13.31
C GLU A 161 12.91 -41.93 12.52
N ALA A 162 12.47 -41.92 11.26
CA ALA A 162 12.34 -43.09 10.39
C ALA A 162 11.69 -44.31 11.08
N SER A 163 10.66 -44.10 11.91
CA SER A 163 10.08 -45.11 12.80
C SER A 163 8.55 -44.98 12.95
N ASN A 164 7.88 -46.03 13.43
CA ASN A 164 6.43 -46.09 13.57
C ASN A 164 6.02 -46.14 15.06
N ILE A 165 5.01 -45.36 15.46
CA ILE A 165 4.43 -45.41 16.81
C ILE A 165 2.90 -45.46 16.82
N THR A 166 2.35 -46.08 17.86
CA THR A 166 0.93 -46.00 18.23
C THR A 166 0.81 -45.52 19.67
N LEU A 167 -0.04 -44.52 19.91
CA LEU A 167 -0.35 -43.94 21.22
C LEU A 167 -1.83 -44.20 21.55
N SER A 168 -2.15 -44.60 22.79
CA SER A 168 -3.52 -44.82 23.24
C SER A 168 -3.74 -44.36 24.68
N GLY A 169 -4.58 -43.34 24.90
CA GLY A 169 -4.76 -42.74 26.23
C GLY A 169 -3.45 -42.19 26.82
N VAL A 170 -2.58 -41.64 25.97
CA VAL A 170 -1.27 -41.08 26.35
C VAL A 170 -1.36 -39.56 26.44
N ARG A 171 -0.73 -38.99 27.47
CA ARG A 171 -0.68 -37.54 27.68
C ARG A 171 0.75 -37.01 27.54
N LEU A 172 0.93 -35.92 26.79
CA LEU A 172 2.20 -35.22 26.63
C LEU A 172 2.00 -33.80 27.17
N SER A 173 2.54 -33.48 28.35
CA SER A 173 2.26 -32.18 29.00
C SER A 173 3.49 -31.37 29.39
N ASN A 174 3.39 -30.04 29.29
CA ASN A 174 4.41 -29.08 29.76
C ASN A 174 5.83 -29.27 29.16
N ASN A 175 5.98 -30.01 28.05
CA ASN A 175 7.28 -30.29 27.45
C ASN A 175 7.75 -29.10 26.60
N THR A 176 9.05 -28.79 26.65
CA THR A 176 9.58 -27.47 26.25
C THR A 176 10.73 -27.58 25.24
N ALA A 177 10.51 -27.15 24.00
CA ALA A 177 11.51 -27.17 22.92
C ALA A 177 12.19 -25.80 22.72
N MET A 178 13.30 -25.53 23.41
CA MET A 178 14.08 -24.29 23.32
C MET A 178 15.33 -24.42 22.44
N GLY A 179 15.75 -23.32 21.79
CA GLY A 179 17.01 -23.23 21.03
C GLY A 179 16.87 -22.84 19.55
N ALA A 180 18.02 -22.74 18.87
CA ALA A 180 18.14 -22.26 17.49
C ALA A 180 17.82 -23.36 16.46
N GLY A 181 16.57 -23.81 16.43
CA GLY A 181 16.08 -24.85 15.52
C GLY A 181 15.02 -25.77 16.11
N SER A 182 14.37 -25.36 17.21
CA SER A 182 13.68 -26.30 18.08
C SER A 182 12.22 -26.56 17.73
N VAL A 183 11.87 -27.85 17.67
CA VAL A 183 10.62 -28.34 17.08
C VAL A 183 10.04 -29.51 17.87
N GLY A 184 8.70 -29.58 17.94
CA GLY A 184 7.99 -30.63 18.67
C GLY A 184 8.18 -30.50 20.18
N GLY A 185 7.34 -29.70 20.84
CA GLY A 185 7.30 -29.64 22.30
C GLY A 185 6.79 -30.98 22.85
N GLY A 186 5.55 -31.34 22.55
CA GLY A 186 5.00 -32.66 22.85
C GLY A 186 5.63 -33.76 21.97
N LEU A 187 5.39 -33.71 20.66
CA LEU A 187 5.75 -34.75 19.69
C LEU A 187 6.54 -34.20 18.49
N ALA A 188 7.55 -34.93 18.01
CA ALA A 188 8.20 -34.68 16.72
C ALA A 188 8.28 -35.96 15.87
N LEU A 189 7.84 -35.89 14.61
CA LEU A 189 7.91 -36.97 13.61
C LEU A 189 8.78 -36.52 12.43
N LEU A 190 9.84 -37.27 12.16
CA LEU A 190 10.85 -36.97 11.14
C LEU A 190 11.06 -38.13 10.16
N ASP A 191 11.42 -37.79 8.93
CA ASP A 191 12.07 -38.66 7.95
C ASP A 191 11.33 -39.99 7.68
N GLY A 192 10.06 -39.89 7.28
CA GLY A 192 9.22 -41.04 6.90
C GLY A 192 8.50 -41.71 8.07
N SER A 193 8.47 -41.09 9.25
CA SER A 193 7.82 -41.66 10.44
C SER A 193 6.30 -41.67 10.34
N VAL A 194 5.67 -42.60 11.08
CA VAL A 194 4.22 -42.69 11.23
C VAL A 194 3.85 -42.65 12.71
N ALA A 195 2.89 -41.81 13.09
CA ALA A 195 2.25 -41.87 14.41
C ALA A 195 0.74 -42.00 14.28
N THR A 196 0.18 -42.97 15.00
CA THR A 196 -1.27 -43.14 15.20
C THR A 196 -1.59 -42.83 16.66
N ALA A 197 -2.51 -41.92 16.93
CA ALA A 197 -2.84 -41.47 18.28
C ALA A 197 -4.35 -41.59 18.55
N SER A 198 -4.71 -42.36 19.57
CA SER A 198 -6.09 -42.60 20.01
C SER A 198 -6.31 -42.02 21.40
N ASP A 199 -7.32 -41.17 21.57
CA ASP A 199 -7.72 -40.59 22.86
C ASP A 199 -6.56 -39.93 23.64
N CYS A 200 -5.59 -39.36 22.93
CA CYS A 200 -4.39 -38.76 23.50
C CYS A 200 -4.56 -37.27 23.81
N GLU A 201 -3.81 -36.77 24.79
CA GLU A 201 -3.87 -35.36 25.20
C GLU A 201 -2.50 -34.68 25.15
N VAL A 202 -2.35 -33.65 24.32
CA VAL A 202 -1.11 -32.90 24.14
C VAL A 202 -1.34 -31.48 24.69
N GLU A 203 -1.05 -31.27 25.98
CA GLU A 203 -1.42 -30.06 26.74
C GLU A 203 -0.23 -29.17 27.15
N GLY A 204 -0.32 -27.86 26.89
CA GLY A 204 0.57 -26.89 27.54
C GLY A 204 2.04 -26.98 27.15
N ASN A 205 2.36 -27.67 26.05
CA ASN A 205 3.71 -27.80 25.56
C ASN A 205 4.16 -26.51 24.85
N PHE A 206 5.47 -26.31 24.78
CA PHE A 206 6.09 -25.08 24.30
C PHE A 206 7.12 -25.38 23.22
N ALA A 207 7.20 -24.55 22.17
CA ALA A 207 8.32 -24.57 21.24
C ALA A 207 8.79 -23.18 20.80
N ALA A 208 10.10 -23.01 20.67
CA ALA A 208 10.71 -21.77 20.21
C ALA A 208 10.62 -21.55 18.69
N LYS A 209 10.16 -22.55 17.91
CA LYS A 209 10.04 -22.44 16.45
C LYS A 209 8.78 -23.09 15.86
N TYR A 210 8.66 -24.42 15.83
CA TYR A 210 7.57 -25.10 15.11
C TYR A 210 6.94 -26.23 15.93
N GLY A 211 5.62 -26.38 15.87
CA GLY A 211 4.89 -27.52 16.45
C GLY A 211 5.06 -27.60 17.97
N ALA A 212 4.39 -26.73 18.73
CA ALA A 212 4.48 -26.79 20.19
C ALA A 212 3.79 -28.07 20.72
N GLY A 213 2.60 -28.39 20.22
CA GLY A 213 1.99 -29.71 20.41
C GLY A 213 2.71 -30.79 19.61
N ALA A 214 2.59 -30.76 18.28
CA ALA A 214 3.22 -31.73 17.37
C ALA A 214 3.92 -31.08 16.16
N TYR A 215 5.09 -31.59 15.81
CA TYR A 215 5.83 -31.27 14.58
C TYR A 215 5.94 -32.48 13.66
N VAL A 216 5.65 -32.32 12.38
CA VAL A 216 5.61 -33.40 11.38
C VAL A 216 6.41 -32.96 10.15
N HIS A 217 7.43 -33.74 9.75
CA HIS A 217 8.27 -33.43 8.59
C HIS A 217 8.53 -34.68 7.76
N GLY A 218 8.12 -34.68 6.48
CA GLY A 218 8.12 -35.85 5.61
C GLY A 218 7.46 -37.09 6.22
N SER A 219 6.41 -36.92 7.04
CA SER A 219 5.88 -37.94 7.95
C SER A 219 4.34 -37.93 8.02
N LEU A 220 3.74 -38.97 8.60
CA LEU A 220 2.28 -39.09 8.82
C LEU A 220 1.93 -39.00 10.31
N LEU A 221 1.00 -38.10 10.64
CA LEU A 221 0.31 -38.05 11.93
C LEU A 221 -1.19 -38.31 11.73
N GLU A 222 -1.74 -39.28 12.44
CA GLU A 222 -3.16 -39.62 12.42
C GLU A 222 -3.70 -39.62 13.85
N VAL A 223 -4.73 -38.81 14.10
CA VAL A 223 -5.32 -38.58 15.43
C VAL A 223 -6.80 -38.93 15.39
N THR A 224 -7.20 -39.93 16.17
CA THR A 224 -8.59 -40.38 16.35
C THR A 224 -9.05 -40.09 17.77
N GLY A 225 -9.95 -39.12 17.94
CA GLY A 225 -10.32 -38.60 19.27
C GLY A 225 -9.18 -37.85 19.98
N GLY A 226 -9.40 -37.45 21.23
CA GLY A 226 -8.41 -36.74 22.04
C GLY A 226 -8.24 -35.25 21.71
N ARG A 227 -7.21 -34.61 22.30
CA ARG A 227 -7.04 -33.14 22.28
C ARG A 227 -5.58 -32.70 22.12
N VAL A 228 -5.34 -31.71 21.25
CA VAL A 228 -4.09 -30.94 21.19
C VAL A 228 -4.39 -29.51 21.66
N LYS A 229 -4.06 -29.18 22.91
CA LYS A 229 -4.58 -27.97 23.56
C LYS A 229 -3.58 -27.12 24.33
N ALA A 230 -3.85 -25.81 24.42
CA ALA A 230 -3.06 -24.85 25.21
C ALA A 230 -1.55 -24.79 24.90
N ASN A 231 -1.11 -25.31 23.75
CA ASN A 231 0.29 -25.31 23.36
C ASN A 231 0.69 -23.93 22.80
N ARG A 232 1.89 -23.44 23.12
CA ARG A 232 2.32 -22.06 22.81
C ARG A 232 3.65 -21.99 22.06
N LEU A 233 3.72 -21.09 21.09
CA LEU A 233 4.95 -20.68 20.40
C LEU A 233 5.43 -19.29 20.86
N THR A 234 6.69 -18.97 20.59
CA THR A 234 7.25 -17.61 20.79
C THR A 234 7.97 -17.09 19.55
N GLY A 235 7.93 -15.77 19.34
CA GLY A 235 8.52 -15.15 18.15
C GLY A 235 7.78 -15.56 16.88
N ALA A 236 8.45 -15.55 15.73
CA ALA A 236 7.87 -15.88 14.42
C ALA A 236 7.66 -17.40 14.19
N GLY A 237 7.11 -18.09 15.19
CA GLY A 237 6.87 -19.54 15.13
C GLY A 237 5.71 -19.94 14.22
N ARG A 238 5.65 -21.23 13.85
CA ARG A 238 4.65 -21.81 12.92
C ARG A 238 3.98 -23.06 13.49
N GLY A 239 2.64 -23.07 13.52
CA GLY A 239 1.78 -24.17 13.96
C GLY A 239 1.93 -24.48 15.45
N ALA A 240 1.12 -23.85 16.32
CA ALA A 240 1.25 -24.05 17.76
C ALA A 240 0.66 -25.39 18.22
N GLY A 241 -0.55 -25.74 17.78
CA GLY A 241 -1.09 -27.10 17.94
C GLY A 241 -0.29 -28.12 17.13
N VAL A 242 -0.40 -28.06 15.79
CA VAL A 242 0.30 -28.97 14.87
C VAL A 242 0.99 -28.20 13.74
N ALA A 243 2.21 -28.59 13.38
CA ALA A 243 2.97 -28.00 12.28
C ALA A 243 3.53 -29.08 11.34
N ALA A 244 3.07 -29.09 10.09
CA ALA A 244 3.36 -30.11 9.07
C ALA A 244 4.13 -29.54 7.86
N PHE A 245 5.21 -30.20 7.46
CA PHE A 245 6.14 -29.73 6.42
C PHE A 245 6.60 -30.84 5.46
N ALA A 246 7.00 -30.45 4.25
CA ALA A 246 7.76 -31.28 3.31
C ALA A 246 7.11 -32.63 2.96
N GLY A 247 5.90 -32.60 2.42
CA GLY A 247 5.14 -33.79 1.99
C GLY A 247 4.44 -34.53 3.14
N SER A 248 4.36 -33.93 4.33
CA SER A 248 3.70 -34.55 5.48
C SER A 248 2.19 -34.68 5.27
N THR A 249 1.58 -35.61 5.99
CA THR A 249 0.12 -35.75 6.07
C THR A 249 -0.31 -35.67 7.53
N VAL A 250 -1.35 -34.87 7.81
CA VAL A 250 -2.04 -34.84 9.10
C VAL A 250 -3.49 -35.28 8.87
N ARG A 251 -3.98 -36.23 9.67
CA ARG A 251 -5.40 -36.60 9.73
C ARG A 251 -5.95 -36.36 11.14
N LEU A 252 -7.07 -35.66 11.22
CA LEU A 252 -7.90 -35.54 12.42
C LEU A 252 -9.24 -36.24 12.14
N ALA A 253 -9.64 -37.17 13.00
CA ALA A 253 -10.84 -37.98 12.82
C ALA A 253 -11.53 -38.28 14.17
N GLY A 254 -12.83 -38.59 14.11
CA GLY A 254 -13.65 -38.68 15.34
C GLY A 254 -13.74 -37.32 16.03
N ASP A 255 -13.92 -37.31 17.35
CA ASP A 255 -13.98 -36.09 18.18
C ASP A 255 -12.60 -35.44 18.45
N ALA A 256 -11.60 -35.71 17.62
CA ALA A 256 -10.27 -35.10 17.72
C ALA A 256 -10.35 -33.56 17.65
N SER A 257 -9.81 -32.90 18.66
CA SER A 257 -9.87 -31.44 18.81
C SER A 257 -8.49 -30.79 18.89
N VAL A 258 -8.32 -29.65 18.23
CA VAL A 258 -7.14 -28.77 18.38
C VAL A 258 -7.62 -27.44 18.93
N GLU A 259 -7.38 -27.17 20.22
CA GLU A 259 -8.06 -26.08 20.93
C GLU A 259 -7.17 -25.18 21.81
N HIS A 260 -7.49 -23.88 21.88
CA HIS A 260 -6.80 -22.92 22.76
C HIS A 260 -5.27 -22.81 22.57
N ASN A 261 -4.73 -23.18 21.39
CA ASN A 261 -3.30 -23.06 21.10
C ASN A 261 -2.96 -21.63 20.61
N GLU A 262 -1.76 -21.16 20.92
CA GLU A 262 -1.32 -19.77 20.68
C GLU A 262 -0.05 -19.71 19.84
N GLY A 263 -0.16 -19.17 18.62
CA GLY A 263 0.91 -19.11 17.63
C GLY A 263 1.19 -17.71 17.09
N TYR A 264 2.15 -17.62 16.16
CA TYR A 264 2.35 -16.42 15.34
C TYR A 264 1.75 -16.63 13.95
N PHE A 265 2.17 -17.70 13.27
CA PHE A 265 1.46 -18.28 12.12
C PHE A 265 0.84 -19.62 12.53
N GLY A 266 -0.46 -19.81 12.36
CA GLY A 266 -1.16 -21.06 12.68
C GLY A 266 -1.26 -21.31 14.17
N GLY A 267 -2.37 -20.89 14.79
CA GLY A 267 -2.68 -21.25 16.17
C GLY A 267 -2.96 -22.75 16.28
N GLY A 268 -3.99 -23.22 15.57
CA GLY A 268 -4.34 -24.65 15.50
C GLY A 268 -3.35 -25.47 14.68
N VAL A 269 -3.56 -25.56 13.36
CA VAL A 269 -2.81 -26.45 12.45
C VAL A 269 -2.20 -25.66 11.29
N MET A 270 -0.88 -25.74 11.10
CA MET A 270 -0.21 -25.22 9.91
C MET A 270 0.33 -26.37 9.04
N ALA A 271 0.01 -26.37 7.75
CA ALA A 271 0.55 -27.28 6.76
C ALA A 271 1.23 -26.49 5.62
N GLN A 272 2.52 -26.75 5.38
CA GLN A 272 3.29 -26.14 4.30
C GLN A 272 3.86 -27.24 3.38
N ALA A 273 3.58 -27.15 2.08
CA ALA A 273 3.90 -28.19 1.09
C ALA A 273 3.47 -29.60 1.55
N SER A 274 2.27 -29.72 2.12
CA SER A 274 1.78 -30.86 2.91
C SER A 274 0.26 -31.02 2.79
N HIS A 275 -0.30 -32.11 3.33
CA HIS A 275 -1.72 -32.45 3.24
C HIS A 275 -2.40 -32.49 4.62
N LEU A 276 -3.61 -31.93 4.72
CA LEU A 276 -4.47 -31.96 5.92
C LEU A 276 -5.82 -32.59 5.58
N PHE A 277 -6.24 -33.57 6.39
CA PHE A 277 -7.57 -34.17 6.37
C PHE A 277 -8.23 -33.98 7.74
N MET A 278 -9.48 -33.53 7.74
CA MET A 278 -10.33 -33.39 8.92
C MET A 278 -11.67 -34.06 8.63
N GLU A 279 -12.02 -35.09 9.39
CA GLU A 279 -13.19 -35.92 9.14
C GLU A 279 -13.99 -36.17 10.44
N GLY A 280 -15.26 -36.53 10.31
CA GLY A 280 -16.00 -37.30 11.32
C GLY A 280 -16.23 -36.62 12.68
N GLY A 281 -16.52 -35.32 12.71
CA GLY A 281 -16.80 -34.57 13.94
C GLY A 281 -15.60 -33.85 14.56
N SER A 282 -14.42 -33.92 13.91
CA SER A 282 -13.20 -33.28 14.40
C SER A 282 -13.30 -31.74 14.36
N SER A 283 -12.53 -31.07 15.23
CA SER A 283 -12.63 -29.61 15.42
C SER A 283 -11.27 -28.92 15.57
N VAL A 284 -11.21 -27.68 15.08
CA VAL A 284 -10.11 -26.74 15.37
C VAL A 284 -10.76 -25.47 15.92
N GLN A 285 -10.61 -25.23 17.23
CA GLN A 285 -11.42 -24.23 17.94
C GLN A 285 -10.69 -23.34 18.95
N ASN A 286 -11.12 -22.09 19.09
CA ASN A 286 -10.62 -21.15 20.09
C ASN A 286 -9.09 -20.92 20.06
N ASN A 287 -8.42 -21.17 18.93
CA ASN A 287 -6.97 -20.96 18.77
C ASN A 287 -6.68 -19.51 18.35
N ALA A 288 -5.54 -18.97 18.79
CA ALA A 288 -5.15 -17.58 18.55
C ALA A 288 -3.81 -17.48 17.78
N ALA A 289 -3.72 -16.55 16.84
CA ALA A 289 -2.49 -16.25 16.10
C ALA A 289 -2.41 -14.78 15.66
N MET A 290 -1.28 -14.38 15.06
CA MET A 290 -1.25 -13.16 14.24
C MET A 290 -1.80 -13.42 12.82
N TYR A 291 -1.58 -14.63 12.29
CA TYR A 291 -1.96 -15.05 10.94
C TYR A 291 -2.44 -16.51 10.98
N GLY A 292 -3.68 -16.78 10.54
CA GLY A 292 -4.27 -18.12 10.59
C GLY A 292 -4.55 -18.58 12.02
N GLY A 293 -5.70 -18.23 12.58
CA GLY A 293 -6.08 -18.62 13.94
C GLY A 293 -6.24 -20.14 14.04
N GLY A 294 -7.18 -20.69 13.27
CA GLY A 294 -7.41 -22.13 13.15
C GLY A 294 -6.38 -22.83 12.27
N LEU A 295 -6.44 -22.59 10.95
CA LEU A 295 -5.63 -23.26 9.94
C LEU A 295 -4.69 -22.31 9.18
N VAL A 296 -3.53 -22.82 8.74
CA VAL A 296 -2.68 -22.19 7.72
C VAL A 296 -2.28 -23.22 6.67
N LEU A 297 -2.58 -22.94 5.41
CA LEU A 297 -2.20 -23.76 4.25
C LEU A 297 -1.29 -22.94 3.31
N VAL A 298 -0.06 -23.41 3.08
CA VAL A 298 0.92 -22.75 2.20
C VAL A 298 1.48 -23.76 1.20
N ALA A 299 1.19 -23.60 -0.09
CA ALA A 299 1.44 -24.62 -1.14
C ALA A 299 0.90 -26.01 -0.76
N ALA A 300 -0.25 -26.07 -0.10
CA ALA A 300 -0.78 -27.24 0.61
C ALA A 300 -2.20 -27.60 0.15
N SER A 301 -2.71 -28.76 0.59
CA SER A 301 -4.12 -29.14 0.37
C SER A 301 -4.84 -29.51 1.67
N GLY A 302 -5.99 -28.88 1.92
CA GLY A 302 -6.92 -29.25 2.99
C GLY A 302 -8.16 -29.95 2.45
N SER A 303 -8.64 -30.96 3.18
CA SER A 303 -9.95 -31.58 2.98
C SER A 303 -10.65 -31.69 4.33
N VAL A 304 -11.79 -31.00 4.47
CA VAL A 304 -12.59 -30.93 5.70
C VAL A 304 -13.98 -31.46 5.38
N SER A 305 -14.41 -32.50 6.10
CA SER A 305 -15.63 -33.26 5.83
C SER A 305 -16.39 -33.56 7.13
N GLY A 306 -17.52 -32.88 7.37
CA GLY A 306 -18.30 -33.05 8.60
C GLY A 306 -17.52 -32.63 9.86
N ALA A 307 -16.75 -31.55 9.78
CA ALA A 307 -15.83 -31.08 10.81
C ALA A 307 -15.91 -29.54 10.98
N GLU A 308 -15.38 -29.02 12.08
CA GLU A 308 -15.69 -27.66 12.56
C GLU A 308 -14.46 -26.76 12.76
N LEU A 309 -14.58 -25.49 12.32
CA LEU A 309 -13.61 -24.42 12.58
C LEU A 309 -14.32 -23.32 13.37
N ARG A 310 -14.06 -23.20 14.69
CA ARG A 310 -14.89 -22.36 15.58
C ARG A 310 -14.13 -21.43 16.50
N GLY A 311 -14.55 -20.18 16.63
CA GLY A 311 -14.03 -19.26 17.65
C GLY A 311 -12.54 -18.91 17.54
N ASN A 312 -11.89 -19.19 16.41
CA ASN A 312 -10.45 -18.94 16.23
C ASN A 312 -10.19 -17.48 15.85
N GLU A 313 -9.10 -16.91 16.36
CA GLU A 313 -8.75 -15.49 16.24
C GLU A 313 -7.41 -15.29 15.54
N ALA A 314 -7.34 -14.38 14.57
CA ALA A 314 -6.11 -13.95 13.91
C ALA A 314 -5.97 -12.43 13.92
N ALA A 315 -4.89 -11.88 14.49
CA ALA A 315 -4.71 -10.42 14.55
C ALA A 315 -4.78 -9.73 13.16
N HIS A 316 -4.37 -10.42 12.10
CA HIS A 316 -4.40 -9.92 10.73
C HIS A 316 -5.31 -10.72 9.80
N PHE A 317 -4.92 -11.93 9.39
CA PHE A 317 -5.54 -12.62 8.24
C PHE A 317 -6.00 -14.04 8.58
N GLY A 318 -7.21 -14.42 8.13
CA GLY A 318 -7.71 -15.80 8.17
C GLY A 318 -7.98 -16.30 9.58
N GLY A 319 -9.10 -15.90 10.20
CA GLY A 319 -9.42 -16.32 11.56
C GLY A 319 -9.59 -17.83 11.67
N ALA A 320 -10.45 -18.42 10.83
CA ALA A 320 -10.60 -19.87 10.72
C ALA A 320 -9.50 -20.51 9.85
N ALA A 321 -9.19 -19.96 8.68
CA ALA A 321 -8.11 -20.44 7.82
C ALA A 321 -7.47 -19.37 6.93
N LEU A 322 -6.14 -19.44 6.79
CA LEU A 322 -5.34 -18.66 5.83
C LEU A 322 -4.78 -19.59 4.76
N LEU A 323 -4.97 -19.25 3.48
CA LEU A 323 -4.54 -20.03 2.32
C LEU A 323 -3.62 -19.21 1.39
N GLU A 324 -2.46 -19.76 1.08
CA GLU A 324 -1.49 -19.22 0.13
C GLU A 324 -1.11 -20.30 -0.89
N SER A 325 -1.36 -20.06 -2.19
CA SER A 325 -1.11 -21.03 -3.28
C SER A 325 -1.61 -22.46 -3.00
N SER A 326 -2.79 -22.59 -2.37
CA SER A 326 -3.30 -23.82 -1.76
C SER A 326 -4.70 -24.18 -2.24
N VAL A 327 -5.14 -25.41 -1.95
CA VAL A 327 -6.51 -25.89 -2.25
C VAL A 327 -7.19 -26.33 -0.95
N LEU A 328 -8.42 -25.88 -0.70
CA LEU A 328 -9.25 -26.33 0.42
C LEU A 328 -10.60 -26.82 -0.08
N ARG A 329 -10.99 -28.03 0.35
CA ARG A 329 -12.35 -28.56 0.18
C ARG A 329 -13.02 -28.59 1.55
N PHE A 330 -14.21 -27.99 1.65
CA PHE A 330 -14.95 -27.86 2.90
C PHE A 330 -16.40 -28.34 2.68
N ARG A 331 -16.75 -29.51 3.21
CA ARG A 331 -18.00 -30.21 2.88
C ARG A 331 -18.76 -30.62 4.14
N GLY A 332 -20.04 -30.25 4.23
CA GLY A 332 -20.92 -30.59 5.36
C GLY A 332 -20.44 -30.09 6.74
N GLY A 333 -19.62 -29.03 6.77
CA GLY A 333 -18.97 -28.53 7.99
C GLY A 333 -19.49 -27.19 8.49
N ALA A 334 -18.90 -26.69 9.58
CA ALA A 334 -19.25 -25.40 10.17
C ALA A 334 -18.01 -24.51 10.37
N CYS A 335 -18.04 -23.28 9.84
CA CYS A 335 -17.08 -22.21 10.12
C CYS A 335 -17.79 -21.08 10.87
N SER A 336 -17.64 -20.98 12.19
CA SER A 336 -18.47 -20.05 13.00
C SER A 336 -17.77 -19.39 14.19
N GLY A 337 -18.10 -18.13 14.47
CA GLY A 337 -17.55 -17.37 15.61
C GLY A 337 -16.07 -16.96 15.48
N ASN A 338 -15.42 -17.18 14.34
CA ASN A 338 -14.01 -16.84 14.13
C ASN A 338 -13.82 -15.31 13.93
N SER A 339 -12.59 -14.80 14.05
CA SER A 339 -12.30 -13.36 13.96
C SER A 339 -10.97 -13.05 13.28
N ALA A 340 -10.92 -12.00 12.43
CA ALA A 340 -9.67 -11.48 11.87
C ALA A 340 -9.73 -9.97 11.55
N THR A 341 -8.64 -9.35 11.09
CA THR A 341 -8.73 -8.06 10.39
C THR A 341 -9.31 -8.26 8.98
N LEU A 342 -8.76 -9.20 8.19
CA LEU A 342 -9.30 -9.60 6.89
C LEU A 342 -9.66 -11.09 6.85
N GLY A 343 -10.87 -11.42 6.40
CA GLY A 343 -11.31 -12.80 6.21
C GLY A 343 -11.39 -13.61 7.51
N GLY A 344 -12.37 -13.30 8.37
CA GLY A 344 -12.48 -13.95 9.69
C GLY A 344 -12.77 -15.46 9.64
N CYS A 345 -13.45 -15.97 8.60
CA CYS A 345 -13.42 -17.40 8.26
C CYS A 345 -12.20 -17.64 7.35
N TYR A 346 -12.32 -17.35 6.05
CA TYR A 346 -11.25 -17.61 5.08
C TYR A 346 -10.51 -16.35 4.61
N TYR A 347 -9.18 -16.44 4.52
CA TYR A 347 -8.34 -15.53 3.74
C TYR A 347 -7.60 -16.30 2.64
N CYS A 348 -7.67 -15.83 1.40
CA CYS A 348 -7.05 -16.49 0.25
C CYS A 348 -6.15 -15.56 -0.58
N SER A 349 -4.96 -16.06 -0.90
CA SER A 349 -4.12 -15.57 -1.99
C SER A 349 -3.71 -16.74 -2.90
N ASN A 350 -3.89 -16.56 -4.22
CA ASN A 350 -3.59 -17.53 -5.28
C ASN A 350 -4.16 -18.95 -5.04
N SER A 351 -5.34 -19.06 -4.40
CA SER A 351 -5.84 -20.31 -3.81
C SER A 351 -7.26 -20.67 -4.25
N THR A 352 -7.58 -21.97 -4.27
CA THR A 352 -8.92 -22.49 -4.58
C THR A 352 -9.64 -22.93 -3.32
N ILE A 353 -10.88 -22.46 -3.10
CA ILE A 353 -11.81 -23.05 -2.12
C ILE A 353 -13.03 -23.64 -2.83
N GLU A 354 -13.35 -24.90 -2.50
CA GLU A 354 -14.63 -25.55 -2.77
C GLU A 354 -15.42 -25.68 -1.46
N VAL A 355 -16.58 -25.03 -1.34
CA VAL A 355 -17.51 -25.13 -0.20
C VAL A 355 -18.81 -25.81 -0.64
N GLU A 356 -19.22 -26.87 0.06
CA GLU A 356 -20.45 -27.62 -0.23
C GLU A 356 -21.24 -27.93 1.04
N GLY A 357 -22.56 -27.68 1.03
CA GLY A 357 -23.47 -28.08 2.11
C GLY A 357 -23.10 -27.60 3.52
N SER A 358 -22.43 -26.44 3.64
CA SER A 358 -21.77 -26.00 4.87
C SER A 358 -22.34 -24.68 5.42
N ALA A 359 -22.10 -24.40 6.70
CA ALA A 359 -22.51 -23.15 7.37
C ALA A 359 -21.30 -22.29 7.72
N LEU A 360 -21.27 -21.05 7.25
CA LEU A 360 -20.20 -20.05 7.40
C LEU A 360 -20.79 -18.84 8.14
N ASP A 361 -21.20 -19.04 9.40
CA ASP A 361 -22.14 -18.14 10.10
C ASP A 361 -21.50 -17.50 11.36
N TYR A 362 -21.86 -16.26 11.71
CA TYR A 362 -21.46 -15.54 12.95
C TYR A 362 -19.96 -15.26 13.16
N ASN A 363 -19.16 -15.16 12.10
CA ASN A 363 -17.75 -14.76 12.25
C ASN A 363 -17.64 -13.21 12.07
N VAL A 364 -16.59 -12.55 12.57
CA VAL A 364 -16.34 -11.09 12.44
C VAL A 364 -15.05 -10.75 11.66
N ALA A 365 -15.02 -9.65 10.88
CA ALA A 365 -13.80 -9.05 10.33
C ALA A 365 -13.67 -7.56 10.67
N GLY A 366 -12.49 -7.15 11.16
CA GLY A 366 -12.16 -5.77 11.54
C GLY A 366 -11.86 -4.80 10.39
N GLY A 367 -11.86 -5.28 9.15
CA GLY A 367 -11.70 -4.53 7.92
C GLY A 367 -12.64 -5.10 6.85
N SER A 368 -12.07 -5.60 5.75
CA SER A 368 -12.80 -6.16 4.59
C SER A 368 -12.76 -7.69 4.51
N GLY A 369 -13.66 -8.28 3.73
CA GLY A 369 -13.83 -9.74 3.66
C GLY A 369 -14.63 -10.21 4.86
N GLY A 370 -15.84 -9.67 4.93
CA GLY A 370 -16.57 -9.36 6.14
C GLY A 370 -16.78 -10.53 7.07
N VAL A 371 -16.98 -11.74 6.52
CA VAL A 371 -16.29 -12.86 7.14
C VAL A 371 -16.13 -14.17 6.38
N GLY A 372 -17.06 -14.56 5.50
CA GLY A 372 -17.05 -15.87 4.85
C GLY A 372 -15.75 -16.09 4.08
N ALA A 373 -15.36 -15.10 3.27
CA ALA A 373 -14.03 -15.04 2.67
C ALA A 373 -13.57 -13.61 2.35
N TYR A 374 -12.27 -13.37 2.52
CA TYR A 374 -11.50 -12.40 1.77
C TYR A 374 -10.69 -13.15 0.69
N VAL A 375 -10.87 -12.82 -0.59
CA VAL A 375 -10.11 -13.45 -1.68
C VAL A 375 -9.48 -12.38 -2.55
N ASP A 376 -8.15 -12.40 -2.63
CA ASP A 376 -7.35 -11.41 -3.36
C ASP A 376 -6.44 -12.06 -4.41
N CYS A 377 -6.10 -11.24 -5.40
CA CYS A 377 -5.30 -11.54 -6.57
C CYS A 377 -4.49 -10.27 -6.87
N ASP A 378 -3.35 -10.09 -6.18
CA ASP A 378 -2.48 -8.93 -6.33
C ASP A 378 -2.02 -8.80 -7.81
N PRO A 379 -2.48 -7.77 -8.55
CA PRO A 379 -2.15 -7.60 -9.97
C PRO A 379 -0.69 -7.17 -10.20
N THR A 380 0.07 -6.90 -9.13
CA THR A 380 1.52 -6.63 -9.21
C THR A 380 2.38 -7.90 -9.12
N ALA A 381 1.77 -9.05 -8.79
CA ALA A 381 2.46 -10.33 -8.76
C ALA A 381 3.02 -10.72 -10.15
N ALA A 382 4.21 -11.31 -10.18
CA ALA A 382 4.92 -11.65 -11.43
C ALA A 382 4.32 -12.87 -12.20
N GLN A 383 3.18 -13.39 -11.75
CA GLN A 383 2.40 -14.46 -12.37
C GLN A 383 0.90 -14.11 -12.23
N PRO A 384 0.05 -14.47 -13.21
CA PRO A 384 -1.38 -14.27 -13.08
C PRO A 384 -1.92 -15.12 -11.92
N CYS A 385 -2.53 -14.45 -10.93
CA CYS A 385 -3.13 -15.13 -9.79
C CYS A 385 -4.34 -15.98 -10.23
N SER A 386 -4.41 -17.22 -9.75
CA SER A 386 -5.48 -18.16 -10.09
C SER A 386 -6.39 -18.48 -8.90
N SER A 387 -6.67 -17.49 -8.04
CA SER A 387 -7.64 -17.66 -6.95
C SER A 387 -9.03 -18.00 -7.49
N SER A 388 -9.76 -18.86 -6.78
CA SER A 388 -11.10 -19.29 -7.18
C SER A 388 -11.93 -19.68 -5.95
N LEU A 389 -13.21 -19.28 -5.94
CA LEU A 389 -14.15 -19.61 -4.85
C LEU A 389 -15.44 -20.19 -5.43
N GLU A 390 -15.73 -21.43 -5.09
CA GLU A 390 -17.00 -22.08 -5.42
C GLU A 390 -17.75 -22.43 -4.13
N ILE A 391 -19.00 -21.97 -4.03
CA ILE A 391 -19.89 -22.26 -2.90
C ILE A 391 -21.21 -22.84 -3.43
N ARG A 392 -21.60 -24.00 -2.91
CA ARG A 392 -22.82 -24.73 -3.32
C ARG A 392 -23.68 -25.12 -2.12
N GLY A 393 -24.98 -24.84 -2.17
CA GLY A 393 -25.97 -25.33 -1.19
C GLY A 393 -25.63 -25.00 0.27
N SER A 394 -25.01 -23.84 0.50
CA SER A 394 -24.39 -23.45 1.78
C SER A 394 -24.94 -22.12 2.29
N SER A 395 -24.79 -21.84 3.59
CA SER A 395 -25.21 -20.56 4.20
C SER A 395 -24.02 -19.74 4.69
N LEU A 396 -24.13 -18.43 4.52
CA LEU A 396 -23.22 -17.42 5.06
C LEU A 396 -24.07 -16.39 5.85
N ARG A 397 -24.39 -16.68 7.12
CA ARG A 397 -25.33 -15.87 7.92
C ARG A 397 -24.68 -15.01 9.01
N ASN A 398 -25.24 -13.83 9.26
CA ASN A 398 -24.92 -12.96 10.41
C ASN A 398 -23.42 -12.61 10.50
N ASN A 399 -22.83 -12.23 9.36
CA ASN A 399 -21.40 -12.03 9.15
C ASN A 399 -21.08 -10.53 8.99
N THR A 400 -20.04 -10.01 9.64
CA THR A 400 -19.88 -8.55 9.77
C THR A 400 -18.46 -8.03 9.51
N ALA A 401 -18.32 -7.20 8.46
CA ALA A 401 -17.16 -6.36 8.16
C ALA A 401 -17.21 -5.02 8.91
N ALA A 402 -16.06 -4.36 9.03
CA ALA A 402 -16.01 -2.91 9.27
C ALA A 402 -16.06 -2.11 7.96
N GLU A 403 -15.46 -2.64 6.89
CA GLU A 403 -15.29 -1.94 5.60
C GLU A 403 -16.13 -2.60 4.50
N GLU A 404 -15.60 -3.61 3.79
CA GLU A 404 -16.24 -4.17 2.59
C GLU A 404 -16.68 -5.63 2.75
N GLY A 405 -17.88 -5.93 2.23
CA GLY A 405 -18.32 -7.28 1.88
C GLY A 405 -18.68 -8.17 3.06
N GLY A 406 -19.77 -7.86 3.78
CA GLY A 406 -20.11 -8.42 5.10
C GLY A 406 -20.05 -9.95 5.22
N ALA A 407 -20.33 -10.68 4.15
CA ALA A 407 -20.03 -12.10 4.02
C ALA A 407 -18.86 -12.40 3.05
N LEU A 408 -18.71 -11.68 1.94
CA LEU A 408 -17.66 -11.92 0.92
C LEU A 408 -17.06 -10.60 0.42
N ALA A 409 -15.73 -10.45 0.45
CA ALA A 409 -15.03 -9.40 -0.30
C ALA A 409 -14.01 -9.99 -1.27
N LEU A 410 -14.04 -9.49 -2.52
CA LEU A 410 -13.49 -10.17 -3.69
C LEU A 410 -12.69 -9.19 -4.56
N ARG A 411 -11.41 -9.48 -4.80
CA ARG A 411 -10.55 -8.66 -5.67
C ARG A 411 -9.90 -9.50 -6.77
N SER A 412 -10.14 -9.09 -8.02
CA SER A 412 -9.68 -9.76 -9.26
C SER A 412 -9.82 -11.30 -9.26
N VAL A 413 -11.01 -11.80 -8.90
CA VAL A 413 -11.25 -13.24 -8.64
C VAL A 413 -12.54 -13.76 -9.32
N ALA A 414 -12.51 -15.01 -9.77
CA ALA A 414 -13.69 -15.73 -10.28
C ALA A 414 -14.42 -16.50 -9.16
N VAL A 415 -15.73 -16.26 -9.02
CA VAL A 415 -16.57 -16.77 -7.92
C VAL A 415 -17.91 -17.32 -8.42
N SER A 416 -18.28 -18.51 -7.94
CA SER A 416 -19.52 -19.22 -8.28
C SER A 416 -20.32 -19.52 -7.01
N LEU A 417 -21.54 -18.97 -6.90
CA LEU A 417 -22.41 -19.07 -5.72
C LEU A 417 -23.76 -19.68 -6.13
N VAL A 418 -23.94 -20.99 -5.94
CA VAL A 418 -25.08 -21.76 -6.45
C VAL A 418 -25.95 -22.28 -5.31
N GLN A 419 -27.21 -21.86 -5.27
CA GLN A 419 -28.14 -22.19 -4.18
C GLN A 419 -27.58 -21.81 -2.80
N THR A 420 -26.94 -20.64 -2.72
CA THR A 420 -26.25 -20.13 -1.54
C THR A 420 -27.10 -19.07 -0.84
N GLU A 421 -27.14 -19.09 0.49
CA GLU A 421 -27.80 -18.07 1.30
C GLU A 421 -26.76 -17.07 1.84
N LEU A 422 -27.00 -15.77 1.63
CA LEU A 422 -26.20 -14.64 2.11
C LEU A 422 -27.13 -13.75 2.95
N SER A 423 -27.13 -13.89 4.28
CA SER A 423 -28.17 -13.27 5.11
C SER A 423 -27.69 -12.63 6.42
N GLY A 424 -28.38 -11.57 6.85
CA GLY A 424 -28.07 -10.87 8.11
C GLY A 424 -26.69 -10.22 8.18
N GLY A 425 -26.01 -10.05 7.04
CA GLY A 425 -24.66 -9.49 6.97
C GLY A 425 -24.60 -7.98 7.15
N GLY A 426 -23.44 -7.49 7.62
CA GLY A 426 -23.19 -6.06 7.84
C GLY A 426 -21.82 -5.61 7.32
N ALA A 427 -21.76 -4.42 6.72
CA ALA A 427 -20.51 -3.77 6.30
C ALA A 427 -20.70 -2.25 6.17
N ALA A 428 -19.63 -1.48 5.90
CA ALA A 428 -19.81 -0.14 5.35
C ALA A 428 -20.30 -0.21 3.89
N ARG A 429 -19.75 -1.16 3.10
CA ARG A 429 -20.10 -1.37 1.69
C ARG A 429 -20.34 -2.84 1.38
N GLY A 430 -21.43 -3.17 0.69
CA GLY A 430 -21.73 -4.56 0.33
C GLY A 430 -22.09 -5.39 1.56
N GLY A 431 -23.27 -5.18 2.15
CA GLY A 431 -23.66 -5.82 3.42
C GLY A 431 -23.59 -7.35 3.40
N ALA A 432 -23.75 -7.99 2.24
CA ALA A 432 -23.35 -9.38 2.01
C ALA A 432 -22.07 -9.49 1.16
N LEU A 433 -21.98 -8.78 0.05
CA LEU A 433 -20.92 -8.99 -0.95
C LEU A 433 -20.33 -7.68 -1.45
N ALA A 434 -19.01 -7.59 -1.54
CA ALA A 434 -18.29 -6.54 -2.24
C ALA A 434 -17.32 -7.14 -3.26
N CYS A 435 -17.22 -6.53 -4.44
CA CYS A 435 -16.24 -6.95 -5.44
C CYS A 435 -15.60 -5.79 -6.20
N SER A 436 -14.33 -5.94 -6.57
CA SER A 436 -13.53 -4.97 -7.32
C SER A 436 -12.47 -5.63 -8.21
N GLY A 437 -11.83 -4.86 -9.09
CA GLY A 437 -10.85 -5.38 -10.05
C GLY A 437 -11.51 -6.28 -11.07
N GLU A 438 -10.74 -7.13 -11.77
CA GLU A 438 -11.25 -8.06 -12.81
C GLU A 438 -11.99 -9.28 -12.19
N SER A 439 -12.87 -9.03 -11.22
CA SER A 439 -13.68 -10.04 -10.55
C SER A 439 -14.89 -10.44 -11.39
N SER A 440 -15.23 -11.72 -11.37
CA SER A 440 -16.46 -12.24 -11.99
C SER A 440 -17.24 -13.08 -10.97
N VAL A 441 -18.47 -12.69 -10.67
CA VAL A 441 -19.28 -13.25 -9.59
C VAL A 441 -20.61 -13.74 -10.14
N SER A 442 -20.92 -15.02 -9.96
CA SER A 442 -22.12 -15.67 -10.50
C SER A 442 -23.03 -16.19 -9.38
N LEU A 443 -24.08 -15.43 -9.04
CA LEU A 443 -25.19 -15.88 -8.19
C LEU A 443 -26.22 -16.67 -9.03
N ARG A 444 -26.52 -17.92 -8.66
CA ARG A 444 -27.48 -18.78 -9.39
C ARG A 444 -28.43 -19.51 -8.45
N GLY A 445 -29.72 -19.16 -8.49
CA GLY A 445 -30.73 -19.73 -7.59
C GLY A 445 -30.45 -19.44 -6.12
N SER A 446 -29.72 -18.36 -5.83
CA SER A 446 -29.22 -17.97 -4.52
C SER A 446 -30.13 -16.90 -3.89
N VAL A 447 -29.93 -16.63 -2.59
CA VAL A 447 -30.71 -15.63 -1.85
C VAL A 447 -29.77 -14.70 -1.09
N ALA A 448 -29.89 -13.38 -1.31
CA ALA A 448 -29.23 -12.36 -0.51
C ALA A 448 -30.28 -11.52 0.24
N SER A 449 -30.41 -11.70 1.56
CA SER A 449 -31.53 -11.10 2.30
C SER A 449 -31.21 -10.59 3.71
N SER A 450 -31.91 -9.52 4.12
CA SER A 450 -31.76 -8.90 5.45
C SER A 450 -30.34 -8.40 5.76
N ASN A 451 -29.55 -8.04 4.73
CA ASN A 451 -28.20 -7.49 4.89
C ASN A 451 -28.23 -5.96 4.96
N ALA A 452 -27.25 -5.34 5.63
CA ALA A 452 -27.20 -3.90 5.85
C ALA A 452 -25.83 -3.28 5.47
N ALA A 453 -25.86 -2.12 4.81
CA ALA A 453 -24.67 -1.31 4.51
C ALA A 453 -24.73 0.08 5.18
N GLU A 454 -23.66 0.48 5.86
CA GLU A 454 -23.59 1.83 6.46
C GLU A 454 -23.46 2.94 5.43
N GLU A 455 -22.95 2.63 4.23
CA GLU A 455 -22.88 3.53 3.07
C GLU A 455 -23.70 2.97 1.88
N GLU A 456 -23.15 2.02 1.12
CA GLU A 456 -23.60 1.69 -0.25
C GLU A 456 -23.63 0.18 -0.51
N GLY A 457 -24.70 -0.31 -1.18
CA GLY A 457 -24.85 -1.72 -1.55
C GLY A 457 -25.32 -2.61 -0.40
N GLY A 458 -26.60 -2.56 -0.05
CA GLY A 458 -27.14 -3.23 1.15
C GLY A 458 -26.97 -4.75 1.11
N ALA A 459 -27.18 -5.40 -0.04
CA ALA A 459 -26.64 -6.73 -0.29
C ALA A 459 -25.28 -6.67 -1.01
N ALA A 460 -25.19 -5.95 -2.13
CA ALA A 460 -24.04 -6.03 -3.03
C ALA A 460 -23.41 -4.67 -3.39
N PHE A 461 -22.09 -4.56 -3.26
CA PHE A 461 -21.28 -3.48 -3.81
C PHE A 461 -20.45 -3.98 -4.99
N VAL A 462 -20.70 -3.43 -6.18
CA VAL A 462 -19.98 -3.75 -7.42
C VAL A 462 -19.11 -2.55 -7.79
N GLY A 463 -17.83 -2.66 -7.45
CA GLY A 463 -16.80 -1.67 -7.75
C GLY A 463 -16.24 -1.80 -9.18
N ASP A 464 -15.24 -0.97 -9.46
CA ASP A 464 -14.60 -0.88 -10.77
C ASP A 464 -14.05 -2.24 -11.25
N GLY A 465 -14.26 -2.54 -12.53
CA GLY A 465 -13.89 -3.81 -13.20
C GLY A 465 -14.76 -5.04 -12.87
N CYS A 466 -15.52 -5.06 -11.77
CA CYS A 466 -16.23 -6.27 -11.37
C CYS A 466 -17.48 -6.53 -12.21
N VAL A 467 -17.73 -7.79 -12.58
CA VAL A 467 -18.98 -8.25 -13.20
C VAL A 467 -19.74 -9.16 -12.24
N LEU A 468 -20.96 -8.76 -11.85
CA LEU A 468 -21.88 -9.53 -11.02
C LEU A 468 -23.09 -10.00 -11.85
N THR A 469 -23.19 -11.30 -12.11
CA THR A 469 -24.35 -11.92 -12.77
C THR A 469 -25.26 -12.58 -11.72
N ALA A 470 -26.54 -12.23 -11.71
CA ALA A 470 -27.56 -12.74 -10.81
C ALA A 470 -28.69 -13.42 -11.59
N THR A 471 -28.61 -14.74 -11.74
CA THR A 471 -29.60 -15.54 -12.47
C THR A 471 -30.55 -16.23 -11.50
N GLY A 472 -31.87 -16.01 -11.65
CA GLY A 472 -32.90 -16.67 -10.82
C GLY A 472 -32.71 -16.46 -9.31
N THR A 473 -32.14 -15.32 -8.92
CA THR A 473 -31.66 -15.03 -7.56
C THR A 473 -32.60 -14.02 -6.87
N GLU A 474 -32.88 -14.22 -5.58
CA GLU A 474 -33.65 -13.27 -4.77
C GLU A 474 -32.72 -12.33 -4.00
N ILE A 475 -33.00 -11.03 -4.05
CA ILE A 475 -32.32 -9.97 -3.30
C ILE A 475 -33.40 -9.21 -2.53
N SER A 476 -33.60 -9.52 -1.24
CA SER A 476 -34.78 -9.04 -0.50
C SER A 476 -34.55 -8.56 0.94
N GLY A 477 -35.23 -7.47 1.31
CA GLY A 477 -35.16 -6.91 2.66
C GLY A 477 -33.81 -6.30 3.05
N ASN A 478 -32.96 -5.93 2.09
CA ASN A 478 -31.64 -5.37 2.35
C ASN A 478 -31.69 -3.83 2.43
N ASP A 479 -30.83 -3.23 3.26
CA ASP A 479 -30.85 -1.80 3.59
C ASP A 479 -29.48 -1.12 3.35
N ALA A 480 -29.47 0.09 2.80
CA ALA A 480 -28.25 0.88 2.59
C ALA A 480 -28.49 2.37 2.87
N ARG A 481 -27.81 2.93 3.88
CA ARG A 481 -28.11 4.30 4.37
C ARG A 481 -27.93 5.39 3.32
N MET A 482 -27.09 5.17 2.30
CA MET A 482 -26.93 6.10 1.17
C MET A 482 -27.53 5.53 -0.12
N ARG A 483 -27.00 4.42 -0.66
CA ARG A 483 -27.33 4.01 -2.04
C ARG A 483 -27.40 2.52 -2.29
N GLY A 484 -28.32 2.10 -3.16
CA GLY A 484 -28.36 0.74 -3.69
C GLY A 484 -28.75 -0.29 -2.63
N GLY A 485 -29.99 -0.25 -2.14
CA GLY A 485 -30.44 -1.09 -1.03
C GLY A 485 -30.28 -2.59 -1.31
N GLY A 486 -30.61 -3.02 -2.53
CA GLY A 486 -30.16 -4.31 -3.05
C GLY A 486 -28.69 -4.26 -3.49
N ALA A 487 -28.41 -3.49 -4.55
CA ALA A 487 -27.08 -3.40 -5.14
C ALA A 487 -26.65 -1.96 -5.50
N PHE A 488 -25.37 -1.67 -5.33
CA PHE A 488 -24.72 -0.45 -5.80
C PHE A 488 -23.65 -0.80 -6.85
N VAL A 489 -23.58 -0.06 -7.95
CA VAL A 489 -22.68 -0.33 -9.08
C VAL A 489 -21.92 0.94 -9.48
N SER A 490 -20.58 0.86 -9.55
CA SER A 490 -19.72 2.03 -9.73
C SER A 490 -18.45 1.77 -10.56
N GLY A 491 -17.77 2.86 -10.96
CA GLY A 491 -16.62 2.80 -11.87
C GLY A 491 -17.04 2.29 -13.25
N GLY A 492 -16.37 1.23 -13.73
CA GLY A 492 -16.77 0.37 -14.84
C GLY A 492 -17.35 -0.98 -14.41
N GLY A 493 -17.85 -1.11 -13.17
CA GLY A 493 -18.53 -2.32 -12.70
C GLY A 493 -19.83 -2.63 -13.45
N SER A 494 -20.23 -3.90 -13.50
CA SER A 494 -21.37 -4.41 -14.25
C SER A 494 -22.28 -5.29 -13.39
N LEU A 495 -23.60 -5.08 -13.49
CA LEU A 495 -24.63 -5.94 -12.87
C LEU A 495 -25.61 -6.47 -13.93
N GLU A 496 -25.67 -7.79 -14.07
CA GLU A 496 -26.56 -8.49 -14.99
C GLU A 496 -27.58 -9.34 -14.22
N ALA A 497 -28.82 -8.86 -14.14
CA ALA A 497 -29.94 -9.56 -13.51
C ALA A 497 -30.80 -10.27 -14.57
N ASP A 498 -30.94 -11.60 -14.47
CA ASP A 498 -31.77 -12.43 -15.36
C ASP A 498 -32.76 -13.27 -14.54
N ARG A 499 -34.06 -12.98 -14.67
CA ARG A 499 -35.14 -13.55 -13.84
C ARG A 499 -34.91 -13.39 -12.33
N ALA A 500 -34.26 -12.29 -11.93
CA ALA A 500 -34.00 -11.98 -10.53
C ALA A 500 -35.22 -11.31 -9.86
N SER A 501 -35.30 -11.39 -8.53
CA SER A 501 -36.35 -10.76 -7.73
C SER A 501 -35.75 -9.81 -6.70
N PHE A 502 -35.94 -8.50 -6.89
CA PHE A 502 -35.55 -7.46 -5.95
C PHE A 502 -36.77 -7.04 -5.13
N ARG A 503 -36.82 -7.39 -3.84
CA ARG A 503 -38.03 -7.24 -3.03
C ARG A 503 -37.81 -6.55 -1.68
N GLY A 504 -38.46 -5.42 -1.45
CA GLY A 504 -38.48 -4.78 -0.12
C GLY A 504 -37.12 -4.25 0.34
N ASN A 505 -36.23 -3.92 -0.59
CA ASN A 505 -34.95 -3.31 -0.27
C ASN A 505 -35.11 -1.78 -0.11
N ALA A 506 -34.27 -1.16 0.72
CA ALA A 506 -34.37 0.25 1.09
C ALA A 506 -33.04 1.01 0.93
N ALA A 507 -33.11 2.25 0.48
CA ALA A 507 -31.96 3.17 0.48
C ALA A 507 -32.41 4.65 0.44
N ARG A 508 -31.45 5.59 0.37
CA ARG A 508 -31.75 6.99 0.06
C ARG A 508 -31.80 7.27 -1.46
N GLU A 509 -30.89 6.72 -2.24
CA GLU A 509 -31.00 6.67 -3.72
C GLU A 509 -30.93 5.21 -4.23
N GLY A 510 -31.86 4.78 -5.10
CA GLY A 510 -31.84 3.43 -5.69
C GLY A 510 -32.21 2.32 -4.70
N GLY A 511 -33.50 2.17 -4.39
CA GLY A 511 -33.97 1.27 -3.33
C GLY A 511 -33.64 -0.19 -3.59
N ALA A 512 -33.78 -0.67 -4.84
CA ALA A 512 -33.22 -1.96 -5.26
C ALA A 512 -31.83 -1.82 -5.88
N ILE A 513 -31.62 -0.92 -6.85
CA ILE A 513 -30.33 -0.75 -7.53
C ILE A 513 -29.98 0.73 -7.67
N PHE A 514 -28.73 1.09 -7.40
CA PHE A 514 -28.14 2.37 -7.78
C PHE A 514 -26.92 2.16 -8.69
N ALA A 515 -26.78 2.94 -9.77
CA ALA A 515 -25.62 2.90 -10.66
C ALA A 515 -25.08 4.30 -11.01
N SER A 516 -23.77 4.50 -10.88
CA SER A 516 -23.09 5.73 -11.35
C SER A 516 -21.59 5.55 -11.58
N GLY A 517 -21.05 6.13 -12.65
CA GLY A 517 -19.60 6.16 -12.84
C GLY A 517 -19.11 6.42 -14.27
N GLY A 518 -19.99 6.78 -15.20
CA GLY A 518 -19.66 6.92 -16.62
C GLY A 518 -19.69 5.57 -17.36
N ALA A 519 -18.92 4.61 -16.84
CA ALA A 519 -18.76 3.29 -17.44
C ALA A 519 -19.65 2.20 -16.81
N ALA A 520 -20.10 2.37 -15.56
CA ALA A 520 -20.85 1.35 -14.83
C ALA A 520 -22.15 0.97 -15.54
N PHE A 521 -22.39 -0.34 -15.72
CA PHE A 521 -23.46 -0.91 -16.51
C PHE A 521 -24.45 -1.70 -15.66
N VAL A 522 -25.75 -1.62 -15.98
CA VAL A 522 -26.79 -2.45 -15.38
C VAL A 522 -27.73 -2.98 -16.46
N ALA A 523 -27.95 -4.29 -16.49
CA ALA A 523 -28.97 -4.94 -17.29
C ALA A 523 -29.95 -5.73 -16.41
N ALA A 524 -31.25 -5.54 -16.63
CA ALA A 524 -32.33 -6.29 -15.98
C ALA A 524 -33.24 -6.95 -17.03
N ARG A 525 -33.21 -8.28 -17.12
CA ARG A 525 -34.01 -9.09 -18.05
C ARG A 525 -34.99 -9.97 -17.28
N ASP A 526 -36.25 -10.00 -17.72
CA ASP A 526 -37.33 -10.81 -17.15
C ASP A 526 -37.47 -10.72 -15.60
N SER A 527 -37.02 -9.60 -15.01
CA SER A 527 -36.78 -9.46 -13.56
C SER A 527 -37.88 -8.65 -12.87
N ASN A 528 -38.03 -8.83 -11.56
CA ASN A 528 -39.15 -8.28 -10.81
C ASN A 528 -38.68 -7.42 -9.62
N PHE A 529 -39.12 -6.16 -9.59
CA PHE A 529 -38.78 -5.16 -8.58
C PHE A 529 -40.03 -4.82 -7.77
N THR A 530 -40.15 -5.31 -6.54
CA THR A 530 -41.37 -5.15 -5.74
C THR A 530 -41.16 -4.52 -4.35
N ARG A 531 -42.00 -3.54 -3.99
CA ARG A 531 -42.01 -2.90 -2.66
C ARG A 531 -40.67 -2.28 -2.20
N ASN A 532 -39.76 -1.95 -3.12
CA ASN A 532 -38.51 -1.30 -2.78
C ASN A 532 -38.75 0.21 -2.55
N ASP A 533 -38.04 0.80 -1.59
CA ASP A 533 -38.26 2.18 -1.13
C ASP A 533 -36.96 3.01 -1.25
N ALA A 534 -37.06 4.25 -1.73
CA ALA A 534 -35.94 5.18 -1.83
C ALA A 534 -36.33 6.58 -1.34
N GLU A 535 -35.59 7.18 -0.42
CA GLU A 535 -35.95 8.51 0.10
C GLU A 535 -35.99 9.59 -1.01
N GLU A 536 -35.01 9.63 -1.92
CA GLU A 536 -34.89 10.67 -2.94
C GLU A 536 -35.35 10.22 -4.34
N SER A 537 -34.80 9.11 -4.87
CA SER A 537 -35.10 8.72 -6.25
C SER A 537 -34.86 7.24 -6.56
N GLY A 538 -35.66 6.69 -7.48
CA GLY A 538 -35.48 5.34 -8.01
C GLY A 538 -35.78 4.26 -6.98
N GLY A 539 -37.04 4.15 -6.55
CA GLY A 539 -37.45 3.14 -5.53
C GLY A 539 -37.09 1.73 -5.96
N GLY A 540 -37.33 1.38 -7.24
CA GLY A 540 -36.64 0.28 -7.90
C GLY A 540 -35.19 0.65 -8.24
N VAL A 541 -34.99 1.35 -9.37
CA VAL A 541 -33.65 1.57 -9.94
C VAL A 541 -33.34 3.07 -10.10
N SER A 542 -32.14 3.51 -9.72
CA SER A 542 -31.63 4.86 -9.98
C SER A 542 -30.32 4.82 -10.76
N VAL A 543 -30.20 5.61 -11.83
CA VAL A 543 -29.04 5.60 -12.74
C VAL A 543 -28.52 7.03 -12.97
N ARG A 544 -27.23 7.29 -12.70
CA ARG A 544 -26.63 8.62 -12.77
C ARG A 544 -25.36 8.63 -13.62
N GLY A 545 -25.52 8.96 -14.91
CA GLY A 545 -24.42 9.01 -15.88
C GLY A 545 -23.81 7.63 -16.09
N SER A 546 -24.65 6.65 -16.43
CA SER A 546 -24.30 5.25 -16.63
C SER A 546 -25.27 4.64 -17.65
N PRO A 547 -24.83 3.72 -18.54
CA PRO A 547 -25.74 3.03 -19.44
C PRO A 547 -26.62 2.03 -18.70
N PHE A 548 -27.86 1.84 -19.15
CA PHE A 548 -28.85 0.98 -18.48
C PHE A 548 -29.76 0.26 -19.47
N GLU A 549 -30.00 -1.03 -19.23
CA GLU A 549 -30.94 -1.84 -20.00
C GLU A 549 -32.00 -2.49 -19.09
N ALA A 550 -33.28 -2.38 -19.47
CA ALA A 550 -34.38 -3.11 -18.86
C ALA A 550 -35.30 -3.72 -19.91
N GLN A 551 -35.49 -5.04 -19.85
CA GLN A 551 -36.27 -5.82 -20.80
C GLN A 551 -37.22 -6.77 -20.07
N GLY A 552 -38.49 -6.82 -20.47
CA GLY A 552 -39.49 -7.78 -19.96
C GLY A 552 -39.77 -7.69 -18.46
N SER A 553 -39.28 -6.63 -17.80
CA SER A 553 -39.17 -6.55 -16.34
C SER A 553 -40.33 -5.78 -15.71
N ALA A 554 -40.72 -6.18 -14.52
CA ALA A 554 -41.88 -5.66 -13.80
C ALA A 554 -41.45 -4.86 -12.56
N PHE A 555 -42.16 -3.75 -12.31
CA PHE A 555 -41.93 -2.84 -11.19
C PHE A 555 -43.26 -2.61 -10.47
N ALA A 556 -43.43 -3.19 -9.26
CA ALA A 556 -44.70 -3.13 -8.52
C ALA A 556 -44.55 -2.58 -7.09
N ARG A 557 -45.39 -1.61 -6.72
CA ARG A 557 -45.50 -1.06 -5.35
C ARG A 557 -44.21 -0.44 -4.80
N ASN A 558 -43.29 -0.01 -5.68
CA ASN A 558 -42.07 0.68 -5.27
C ASN A 558 -42.36 2.17 -4.97
N LYS A 559 -41.57 2.80 -4.11
CA LYS A 559 -41.80 4.15 -3.59
C LYS A 559 -40.54 5.00 -3.70
N ALA A 560 -40.69 6.26 -4.10
CA ALA A 560 -39.64 7.27 -3.95
C ALA A 560 -40.18 8.69 -3.97
N ASN A 561 -39.35 9.71 -3.72
CA ASN A 561 -39.73 11.07 -4.08
C ASN A 561 -39.79 11.25 -5.61
N ARG A 562 -38.79 10.78 -6.37
CA ARG A 562 -38.74 10.91 -7.85
C ARG A 562 -38.54 9.58 -8.56
N GLY A 563 -39.39 9.28 -9.55
CA GLY A 563 -39.28 8.05 -10.37
C GLY A 563 -39.36 6.78 -9.52
N ALA A 564 -40.51 6.51 -8.93
CA ALA A 564 -40.64 5.50 -7.88
C ALA A 564 -40.32 4.07 -8.33
N ALA A 565 -40.51 3.74 -9.61
CA ALA A 565 -39.96 2.52 -10.17
C ALA A 565 -38.55 2.73 -10.73
N ILE A 566 -38.35 3.74 -11.59
CA ILE A 566 -37.04 4.03 -12.20
C ILE A 566 -36.80 5.54 -12.32
N ALA A 567 -35.59 5.99 -11.97
CA ALA A 567 -35.11 7.35 -12.15
C ALA A 567 -33.79 7.41 -12.95
N VAL A 568 -33.73 8.24 -13.99
CA VAL A 568 -32.56 8.41 -14.86
C VAL A 568 -32.05 9.85 -14.85
N VAL A 569 -30.82 10.00 -14.35
CA VAL A 569 -30.13 11.25 -14.06
C VAL A 569 -29.00 11.54 -15.08
N SER A 570 -29.00 10.90 -16.25
CA SER A 570 -27.96 10.96 -17.30
C SER A 570 -28.23 11.95 -18.45
N ASP A 571 -27.19 12.24 -19.23
CA ASP A 571 -27.31 12.65 -20.64
C ASP A 571 -27.44 11.39 -21.51
N LEU A 572 -28.53 11.30 -22.27
CA LEU A 572 -28.85 10.15 -23.13
C LEU A 572 -27.97 10.07 -24.39
N ALA A 573 -27.28 11.15 -24.76
CA ALA A 573 -26.31 11.13 -25.87
C ALA A 573 -24.97 10.49 -25.46
N ALA A 574 -24.60 10.58 -24.17
CA ALA A 574 -23.37 10.00 -23.62
C ALA A 574 -23.59 8.60 -23.03
N HIS A 575 -24.77 8.32 -22.46
CA HIS A 575 -25.07 7.04 -21.80
C HIS A 575 -26.42 6.49 -22.32
N PRO A 576 -26.41 5.48 -23.20
CA PRO A 576 -27.65 4.96 -23.79
C PRO A 576 -28.49 4.22 -22.74
N VAL A 577 -29.82 4.36 -22.88
CA VAL A 577 -30.80 3.72 -22.02
C VAL A 577 -31.78 2.93 -22.90
N LEU A 578 -31.85 1.62 -22.69
CA LEU A 578 -32.62 0.66 -23.50
C LEU A 578 -33.75 0.07 -22.66
N LEU A 579 -34.99 0.31 -23.07
CA LEU A 579 -36.20 -0.04 -22.28
C LEU A 579 -37.22 -0.72 -23.20
N SER A 580 -37.69 -1.91 -22.85
CA SER A 580 -38.69 -2.62 -23.65
C SER A 580 -39.56 -3.58 -22.84
N GLY A 581 -40.87 -3.60 -23.12
CA GLY A 581 -41.82 -4.53 -22.49
C GLY A 581 -41.91 -4.39 -20.98
N LEU A 582 -41.90 -3.16 -20.46
CA LEU A 582 -41.87 -2.90 -19.01
C LEU A 582 -43.28 -2.72 -18.43
N ARG A 583 -43.54 -3.36 -17.28
CA ARG A 583 -44.79 -3.22 -16.51
C ARG A 583 -44.57 -2.43 -15.23
N PHE A 584 -45.46 -1.48 -14.97
CA PHE A 584 -45.49 -0.64 -13.77
C PHE A 584 -46.85 -0.79 -13.06
N GLU A 585 -46.84 -1.21 -11.80
CA GLU A 585 -48.05 -1.46 -11.01
C GLU A 585 -47.98 -0.74 -9.66
N GLU A 586 -48.94 0.13 -9.33
CA GLU A 586 -49.08 0.75 -7.99
C GLU A 586 -47.81 1.44 -7.43
N ASN A 587 -46.91 1.97 -8.27
CA ASN A 587 -45.70 2.67 -7.81
C ASN A 587 -46.03 4.12 -7.38
N ILE A 588 -45.41 4.60 -6.30
CA ILE A 588 -45.79 5.85 -5.61
C ILE A 588 -44.64 6.85 -5.64
N ALA A 589 -44.77 7.91 -6.45
CA ALA A 589 -43.89 9.08 -6.40
C ALA A 589 -44.59 10.26 -5.73
N THR A 590 -43.87 11.01 -4.88
CA THR A 590 -44.42 12.24 -4.25
C THR A 590 -44.15 13.49 -5.08
N ASP A 591 -43.03 13.50 -5.81
CA ASP A 591 -42.39 14.69 -6.38
C ASP A 591 -42.21 14.54 -7.92
N GLY A 592 -43.23 14.03 -8.61
CA GLY A 592 -43.26 13.93 -10.07
C GLY A 592 -44.08 12.77 -10.62
N SER A 593 -43.60 12.16 -11.72
CA SER A 593 -44.24 11.03 -12.39
C SER A 593 -44.11 9.72 -11.57
N SER A 594 -45.23 9.06 -11.34
CA SER A 594 -45.38 7.91 -10.43
C SER A 594 -44.63 6.64 -10.83
N ALA A 595 -44.29 6.45 -12.11
CA ALA A 595 -43.51 5.30 -12.60
C ALA A 595 -42.05 5.66 -12.94
N TRP A 596 -41.88 6.44 -14.01
CA TRP A 596 -40.59 6.73 -14.65
C TRP A 596 -40.24 8.22 -14.58
N TRP A 597 -38.96 8.58 -14.38
CA TRP A 597 -38.47 9.95 -14.44
C TRP A 597 -37.13 10.06 -15.18
N SER A 598 -36.97 11.06 -16.06
CA SER A 598 -35.72 11.34 -16.79
C SER A 598 -35.54 12.84 -17.07
N ARG A 599 -34.30 13.35 -17.04
CA ARG A 599 -33.99 14.78 -17.26
C ARG A 599 -33.85 15.21 -18.72
N ALA A 600 -33.82 14.27 -19.66
CA ALA A 600 -33.78 14.53 -21.10
C ALA A 600 -35.09 14.11 -21.78
N ALA A 601 -35.34 14.61 -22.99
CA ALA A 601 -36.47 14.20 -23.81
C ALA A 601 -36.39 12.70 -24.12
N SER A 602 -37.36 11.94 -23.62
CA SER A 602 -37.36 10.47 -23.74
C SER A 602 -37.73 10.03 -25.17
N PRO A 603 -37.12 8.97 -25.72
CA PRO A 603 -37.67 8.26 -26.87
C PRO A 603 -39.04 7.64 -26.52
N LEU A 604 -39.79 7.20 -27.52
CA LEU A 604 -41.03 6.45 -27.31
C LEU A 604 -40.71 5.07 -26.70
N VAL A 605 -41.01 4.90 -25.40
CA VAL A 605 -40.91 3.62 -24.69
C VAL A 605 -42.29 2.94 -24.66
N ASP A 606 -42.32 1.64 -24.90
CA ASP A 606 -43.53 0.82 -24.74
C ASP A 606 -43.73 0.44 -23.26
N LEU A 607 -44.84 0.88 -22.67
CA LEU A 607 -45.04 0.98 -21.22
C LEU A 607 -46.46 0.55 -20.81
N GLU A 608 -46.59 -0.48 -19.97
CA GLU A 608 -47.86 -0.86 -19.34
C GLU A 608 -47.93 -0.31 -17.90
N CYS A 609 -48.71 0.75 -17.65
CA CYS A 609 -48.95 1.30 -16.31
C CYS A 609 -50.34 0.90 -15.77
N ARG A 610 -50.42 0.35 -14.56
CA ARG A 610 -51.66 -0.02 -13.86
C ARG A 610 -51.65 0.54 -12.44
N GLY A 611 -52.72 1.22 -12.02
CA GLY A 611 -52.79 1.82 -10.68
C GLY A 611 -51.73 2.90 -10.41
N CYS A 612 -51.21 3.53 -11.47
CA CYS A 612 -50.23 4.61 -11.37
C CYS A 612 -50.96 5.92 -11.07
N ASP A 613 -51.15 6.27 -9.80
CA ASP A 613 -51.94 7.45 -9.42
C ASP A 613 -51.35 8.74 -9.99
N HIS A 614 -52.18 9.52 -10.68
CA HIS A 614 -51.81 10.76 -11.37
C HIS A 614 -52.35 12.00 -10.61
N ALA A 615 -51.98 12.11 -9.33
CA ALA A 615 -52.48 13.14 -8.40
C ALA A 615 -51.97 14.59 -8.67
N ALA A 616 -51.70 14.96 -9.93
CA ALA A 616 -51.24 16.31 -10.32
C ALA A 616 -51.57 16.74 -11.77
N ALA A 617 -52.55 16.12 -12.46
CA ALA A 617 -52.87 16.49 -13.86
C ALA A 617 -54.37 16.33 -14.24
N SER A 618 -55.26 17.06 -13.58
CA SER A 618 -56.70 17.07 -13.93
C SER A 618 -56.96 17.79 -15.26
N GLY A 619 -57.09 17.05 -16.37
CA GLY A 619 -57.61 17.62 -17.62
C GLY A 619 -57.36 16.85 -18.93
N LEU A 620 -56.41 15.90 -18.97
CA LEU A 620 -55.98 15.26 -20.24
C LEU A 620 -56.05 13.73 -20.20
N SER A 621 -57.23 13.18 -20.45
CA SER A 621 -57.36 11.81 -20.95
C SER A 621 -56.83 11.75 -22.40
N ASN A 622 -55.83 10.89 -22.66
CA ASN A 622 -55.21 10.65 -23.96
C ASN A 622 -54.40 11.82 -24.58
N ALA A 623 -53.38 12.33 -23.88
CA ALA A 623 -52.20 12.91 -24.54
C ALA A 623 -50.95 12.85 -23.64
N SER A 624 -49.78 12.53 -24.22
CA SER A 624 -48.47 12.47 -23.55
C SER A 624 -47.83 13.85 -23.28
N HIS A 625 -48.65 14.90 -23.14
CA HIS A 625 -48.21 16.30 -23.01
C HIS A 625 -49.12 17.06 -22.06
N VAL A 626 -48.70 17.20 -20.79
CA VAL A 626 -49.23 18.27 -19.91
C VAL A 626 -48.62 19.58 -20.40
N ALA A 627 -49.46 20.61 -20.58
CA ALA A 627 -49.03 21.94 -20.99
C ALA A 627 -49.48 22.98 -19.94
N THR A 628 -48.62 23.95 -19.66
CA THR A 628 -48.89 25.00 -18.67
C THR A 628 -48.76 26.42 -19.25
N GLU A 629 -49.21 27.42 -18.49
CA GLU A 629 -49.30 28.82 -18.90
C GLU A 629 -47.92 29.48 -19.06
N ALA A 630 -47.83 30.49 -19.93
CA ALA A 630 -46.60 31.23 -20.21
C ALA A 630 -46.22 32.17 -19.05
N VAL A 631 -45.21 31.80 -18.27
CA VAL A 631 -44.70 32.57 -17.12
C VAL A 631 -43.37 33.27 -17.40
N ALA A 632 -42.66 32.90 -18.47
CA ALA A 632 -41.37 33.49 -18.85
C ALA A 632 -41.24 33.68 -20.37
N LEU A 633 -40.28 34.50 -20.79
CA LEU A 633 -39.84 34.64 -22.17
C LEU A 633 -38.37 34.19 -22.26
N GLY A 634 -38.07 33.21 -23.10
CA GLY A 634 -36.71 32.69 -23.29
C GLY A 634 -36.38 32.47 -24.76
N PHE A 635 -35.10 32.34 -25.10
CA PHE A 635 -34.68 32.06 -26.47
C PHE A 635 -34.68 30.55 -26.74
N LEU A 636 -35.37 30.13 -27.80
CA LEU A 636 -35.41 28.75 -28.30
C LEU A 636 -34.28 28.46 -29.29
N VAL A 637 -33.86 29.51 -30.00
CA VAL A 637 -32.57 29.60 -30.68
C VAL A 637 -31.98 30.92 -30.21
N PRO A 638 -30.86 30.92 -29.44
CA PRO A 638 -30.30 32.14 -28.88
C PRO A 638 -29.82 33.08 -30.00
N PRO A 639 -30.03 34.40 -29.86
CA PRO A 639 -29.38 35.37 -30.73
C PRO A 639 -27.86 35.31 -30.51
N PRO A 640 -27.04 35.59 -31.54
CA PRO A 640 -25.60 35.63 -31.39
C PRO A 640 -25.17 36.75 -30.42
N ALA A 641 -24.34 36.41 -29.44
CA ALA A 641 -23.79 37.37 -28.48
C ALA A 641 -22.79 38.36 -29.10
N ALA A 642 -22.28 38.06 -30.31
CA ALA A 642 -21.42 38.95 -31.08
C ALA A 642 -21.81 38.94 -32.57
N ILE A 643 -21.91 40.11 -33.20
CA ILE A 643 -22.40 40.31 -34.57
C ILE A 643 -21.38 41.15 -35.36
N HIS A 644 -21.04 40.75 -36.58
CA HIS A 644 -20.25 41.61 -37.48
C HIS A 644 -21.13 42.72 -38.07
N SER A 645 -20.62 43.96 -38.05
CA SER A 645 -21.38 45.16 -38.46
C SER A 645 -21.84 45.07 -39.92
N ASN A 646 -23.14 45.32 -40.17
CA ASN A 646 -23.81 45.22 -41.47
C ASN A 646 -23.81 43.80 -42.11
N GLU A 647 -23.47 42.75 -41.36
CA GLU A 647 -23.80 41.38 -41.75
C GLU A 647 -25.27 41.05 -41.40
N ALA A 648 -25.86 40.07 -42.09
CA ALA A 648 -27.22 39.63 -41.77
C ALA A 648 -27.20 38.79 -40.49
N VAL A 649 -28.05 39.12 -39.52
CA VAL A 649 -28.07 38.42 -38.24
C VAL A 649 -28.66 37.01 -38.44
N PRO A 650 -27.98 35.94 -37.98
CA PRO A 650 -28.52 34.58 -37.94
C PRO A 650 -29.93 34.54 -37.33
N SER A 651 -30.83 33.81 -37.97
CA SER A 651 -32.23 33.75 -37.57
C SER A 651 -32.39 33.12 -36.18
N PHE A 652 -32.83 33.91 -35.20
CA PHE A 652 -33.07 33.48 -33.84
C PHE A 652 -34.57 33.36 -33.55
N SER A 653 -34.94 32.72 -32.44
CA SER A 653 -36.36 32.58 -32.06
C SER A 653 -36.54 32.59 -30.56
N ALA A 654 -37.66 33.19 -30.13
CA ALA A 654 -38.06 33.27 -28.74
C ALA A 654 -39.32 32.42 -28.50
N GLY A 655 -39.42 31.90 -27.29
CA GLY A 655 -40.52 31.09 -26.81
C GLY A 655 -41.10 31.69 -25.55
N LEU A 656 -42.42 31.77 -25.52
CA LEU A 656 -43.18 31.87 -24.28
C LEU A 656 -43.03 30.53 -23.56
N LEU A 657 -42.34 30.55 -22.42
CA LEU A 657 -41.99 29.37 -21.64
C LEU A 657 -42.92 29.21 -20.45
N ASP A 658 -43.26 27.96 -20.16
CA ASP A 658 -43.95 27.58 -18.94
C ASP A 658 -42.99 27.35 -17.76
N ALA A 659 -43.54 26.99 -16.61
CA ALA A 659 -42.78 26.78 -15.36
C ALA A 659 -41.75 25.64 -15.45
N TYR A 660 -41.81 24.79 -16.48
CA TYR A 660 -40.89 23.68 -16.73
C TYR A 660 -39.88 23.99 -17.84
N GLY A 661 -39.86 25.22 -18.35
CA GLY A 661 -38.98 25.65 -19.44
C GLY A 661 -39.39 25.13 -20.82
N GLN A 662 -40.61 24.58 -20.95
CA GLN A 662 -41.15 24.12 -22.23
C GLN A 662 -41.96 25.23 -22.90
N VAL A 663 -42.15 25.15 -24.22
CA VAL A 663 -42.94 26.16 -24.94
C VAL A 663 -44.43 25.99 -24.64
N ALA A 664 -45.03 27.03 -24.06
CA ALA A 664 -46.45 27.13 -23.76
C ALA A 664 -47.28 27.23 -25.06
N ARG A 665 -47.53 26.09 -25.72
CA ARG A 665 -48.16 26.04 -27.07
C ARG A 665 -49.56 26.66 -27.15
N THR A 666 -50.23 26.84 -26.01
CA THR A 666 -51.51 27.54 -25.88
C THR A 666 -51.42 29.06 -26.07
N SER A 667 -50.21 29.65 -25.99
CA SER A 667 -49.99 31.11 -25.96
C SER A 667 -49.72 31.71 -27.35
N GLY A 668 -50.72 31.67 -28.24
CA GLY A 668 -50.67 32.27 -29.58
C GLY A 668 -51.15 33.72 -29.63
N GLY A 669 -50.66 34.51 -30.59
CA GLY A 669 -51.14 35.88 -30.87
C GLY A 669 -50.47 36.99 -30.07
N HIS A 670 -49.36 36.73 -29.36
CA HIS A 670 -48.63 37.76 -28.62
C HIS A 670 -47.72 38.53 -29.58
N LEU A 671 -47.75 39.87 -29.52
CA LEU A 671 -46.85 40.70 -30.33
C LEU A 671 -45.50 40.87 -29.63
N CYS A 672 -44.42 40.44 -30.27
CA CYS A 672 -43.04 40.58 -29.79
C CYS A 672 -42.31 41.68 -30.57
N ARG A 673 -41.71 42.64 -29.84
CA ARG A 673 -40.94 43.76 -30.40
C ARG A 673 -39.53 43.80 -29.82
N LEU A 674 -38.56 44.02 -30.70
CA LEU A 674 -37.15 44.28 -30.36
C LEU A 674 -36.89 45.78 -30.26
N SER A 675 -36.11 46.20 -29.27
CA SER A 675 -35.64 47.58 -29.09
C SER A 675 -34.29 47.64 -28.39
N ALA A 676 -33.43 48.60 -28.75
CA ALA A 676 -32.22 48.90 -27.98
C ALA A 676 -32.55 49.70 -26.72
N THR A 677 -31.93 49.37 -25.59
CA THR A 677 -32.22 50.03 -24.30
C THR A 677 -31.44 51.35 -24.15
N ALA A 678 -32.09 52.44 -24.56
CA ALA A 678 -31.82 53.81 -24.13
C ALA A 678 -30.38 54.35 -24.30
N THR A 679 -29.93 54.51 -25.54
CA THR A 679 -28.98 55.58 -25.91
C THR A 679 -29.66 56.57 -26.89
N PRO A 680 -29.38 57.88 -26.82
CA PRO A 680 -30.01 58.87 -27.70
C PRO A 680 -29.50 58.74 -29.14
N ALA A 681 -30.41 58.82 -30.10
CA ALA A 681 -30.17 58.45 -31.51
C ALA A 681 -29.29 59.43 -32.34
N HIS A 682 -28.41 60.21 -31.71
CA HIS A 682 -27.65 61.29 -32.35
C HIS A 682 -26.18 61.47 -31.92
N GLU A 683 -25.58 60.50 -31.20
CA GLU A 683 -24.13 60.48 -30.96
C GLU A 683 -23.40 59.42 -31.81
N GLU A 684 -22.11 59.66 -32.07
CA GLU A 684 -21.24 58.80 -32.90
C GLU A 684 -21.01 57.43 -32.25
N GLY A 685 -21.89 56.47 -32.55
CA GLY A 685 -21.85 55.12 -32.01
C GLY A 685 -23.21 54.44 -31.85
N GLY A 686 -24.32 55.15 -32.10
CA GLY A 686 -25.67 54.59 -32.03
C GLY A 686 -25.89 53.35 -32.92
N LEU A 687 -26.58 52.35 -32.38
CA LEU A 687 -26.86 51.08 -33.04
C LEU A 687 -28.07 51.21 -33.98
N LEU A 688 -27.88 50.97 -35.28
CA LEU A 688 -28.96 50.96 -36.25
C LEU A 688 -29.51 49.54 -36.44
N ILE A 689 -30.84 49.39 -36.34
CA ILE A 689 -31.56 48.11 -36.50
C ILE A 689 -32.55 48.25 -37.66
N SER A 690 -32.63 47.25 -38.55
CA SER A 690 -33.58 47.27 -39.67
C SER A 690 -35.04 47.16 -39.21
N SER A 691 -35.98 47.58 -40.07
CA SER A 691 -37.42 47.67 -39.79
C SER A 691 -38.14 46.33 -39.57
N GLU A 692 -37.44 45.20 -39.58
CA GLU A 692 -37.96 43.84 -39.43
C GLU A 692 -38.01 43.34 -37.96
N GLY A 693 -37.72 44.21 -36.98
CA GLY A 693 -37.64 43.89 -35.55
C GLY A 693 -38.95 43.56 -34.81
N GLN A 694 -39.97 43.00 -35.48
CA GLN A 694 -41.27 42.66 -34.89
C GLN A 694 -41.80 41.31 -35.41
N ALA A 695 -42.35 40.48 -34.52
CA ALA A 695 -42.91 39.17 -34.84
C ALA A 695 -44.09 38.81 -33.92
N GLU A 696 -44.98 37.92 -34.35
CA GLU A 696 -46.16 37.45 -33.60
C GLU A 696 -45.99 35.98 -33.18
N THR A 697 -46.46 35.57 -32.00
CA THR A 697 -46.32 34.17 -31.54
C THR A 697 -47.31 33.22 -32.22
N ARG A 698 -46.80 32.09 -32.70
CA ARG A 698 -47.58 30.91 -33.11
C ARG A 698 -47.15 29.72 -32.28
N GLU A 699 -48.11 29.03 -31.64
CA GLU A 699 -47.85 27.98 -30.64
C GLU A 699 -46.80 28.41 -29.58
N GLY A 700 -46.90 29.64 -29.07
CA GLY A 700 -45.93 30.19 -28.11
C GLY A 700 -44.57 30.61 -28.70
N ARG A 701 -44.34 30.49 -30.02
CA ARG A 701 -43.04 30.77 -30.67
C ARG A 701 -43.07 32.02 -31.56
N ALA A 702 -42.12 32.92 -31.38
CA ALA A 702 -41.83 34.03 -32.30
C ALA A 702 -40.46 33.82 -32.97
N ALA A 703 -40.36 34.06 -34.28
CA ALA A 703 -39.13 33.84 -35.05
C ALA A 703 -38.71 35.10 -35.81
N PHE A 704 -37.43 35.45 -35.73
CA PHE A 704 -36.85 36.64 -36.35
C PHE A 704 -35.89 36.23 -37.47
N ARG A 705 -35.99 36.92 -38.62
CA ARG A 705 -35.23 36.65 -39.86
C ARG A 705 -34.94 37.98 -40.54
N GLY A 706 -33.91 38.04 -41.39
CA GLY A 706 -33.60 39.21 -42.24
C GLY A 706 -32.92 40.39 -41.53
N LEU A 707 -33.09 40.50 -40.20
CA LEU A 707 -32.54 41.56 -39.35
C LEU A 707 -31.08 41.91 -39.70
N ARG A 708 -30.81 43.21 -39.87
CA ARG A 708 -29.46 43.78 -39.99
C ARG A 708 -29.21 44.73 -38.85
N VAL A 709 -27.97 44.75 -38.39
CA VAL A 709 -27.50 45.58 -37.28
C VAL A 709 -26.18 46.24 -37.66
N GLU A 710 -26.07 47.55 -37.52
CA GLU A 710 -24.88 48.34 -37.84
C GLU A 710 -24.44 49.17 -36.62
N GLY A 711 -23.13 49.14 -36.34
CA GLY A 711 -22.49 49.79 -35.20
C GLY A 711 -20.95 49.73 -35.26
N ALA A 712 -20.28 50.37 -34.30
CA ALA A 712 -18.82 50.48 -34.27
C ALA A 712 -18.13 49.18 -33.77
N ILE A 713 -17.04 48.77 -34.43
CA ILE A 713 -16.27 47.56 -34.05
C ILE A 713 -15.78 47.66 -32.59
N LEU A 714 -15.98 46.59 -31.82
CA LEU A 714 -15.73 46.48 -30.36
C LEU A 714 -16.62 47.37 -29.46
N SER A 715 -17.80 47.78 -29.91
CA SER A 715 -18.84 48.37 -29.02
C SER A 715 -19.80 47.31 -28.46
N ASP A 716 -20.26 47.51 -27.23
CA ASP A 716 -21.27 46.69 -26.56
C ASP A 716 -22.60 47.45 -26.47
N HIS A 717 -23.71 46.76 -26.76
CA HIS A 717 -25.07 47.32 -26.72
C HIS A 717 -26.03 46.34 -26.03
N ASP A 718 -26.98 46.86 -25.25
CA ASP A 718 -28.02 46.05 -24.62
C ASP A 718 -29.33 46.13 -25.42
N LEU A 719 -29.87 44.95 -25.77
CA LEU A 719 -31.10 44.78 -26.54
C LEU A 719 -32.19 44.15 -25.66
N GLU A 720 -33.41 44.68 -25.76
CA GLU A 720 -34.59 44.12 -25.12
C GLU A 720 -35.57 43.57 -26.17
N LEU A 721 -35.95 42.32 -26.02
CA LEU A 721 -37.11 41.72 -26.69
C LEU A 721 -38.27 41.62 -25.69
N ARG A 722 -39.40 42.27 -25.98
CA ARG A 722 -40.60 42.24 -25.11
C ARG A 722 -41.83 41.76 -25.89
N CYS A 723 -42.57 40.80 -25.32
CA CYS A 723 -43.74 40.15 -25.91
C CYS A 723 -45.01 40.45 -25.11
N PHE A 724 -46.02 41.00 -25.78
CA PHE A 724 -47.24 41.51 -25.16
C PHE A 724 -48.45 40.59 -25.42
N PRO A 725 -49.12 40.04 -24.38
CA PRO A 725 -50.41 39.35 -24.55
C PRO A 725 -51.55 40.29 -24.96
N ALA A 726 -51.46 41.58 -24.63
CA ALA A 726 -52.39 42.62 -25.08
C ALA A 726 -51.68 43.99 -25.23
N PRO A 727 -52.16 44.91 -26.09
CA PRO A 727 -51.45 46.16 -26.42
C PRO A 727 -51.15 47.12 -25.25
N SER A 728 -51.80 46.93 -24.10
CA SER A 728 -51.65 47.75 -22.88
C SER A 728 -51.17 46.96 -21.66
N SER A 729 -50.59 45.76 -21.88
CA SER A 729 -50.14 44.85 -20.81
C SER A 729 -48.65 45.03 -20.45
N ALA A 730 -48.27 44.66 -19.23
CA ALA A 730 -46.88 44.49 -18.84
C ALA A 730 -46.32 43.20 -19.46
N GLY A 731 -45.95 43.25 -20.74
CA GLY A 731 -45.46 42.09 -21.50
C GLY A 731 -44.16 41.49 -20.94
N LEU A 732 -44.01 40.18 -21.12
CA LEU A 732 -42.80 39.43 -20.72
C LEU A 732 -41.59 39.90 -21.52
N ALA A 733 -40.44 40.06 -20.86
CA ALA A 733 -39.23 40.62 -21.45
C ALA A 733 -38.02 39.68 -21.29
N VAL A 734 -37.12 39.73 -22.28
CA VAL A 734 -35.77 39.16 -22.17
C VAL A 734 -34.76 40.14 -22.76
N THR A 735 -33.76 40.50 -21.96
CA THR A 735 -32.65 41.38 -22.37
C THR A 735 -31.40 40.56 -22.65
N TRP A 736 -30.65 40.90 -23.70
CA TRP A 736 -29.32 40.36 -23.93
C TRP A 736 -28.34 41.43 -24.39
N ARG A 737 -27.07 41.27 -24.02
CA ARG A 737 -25.97 42.10 -24.51
C ARG A 737 -25.48 41.56 -25.85
N VAL A 738 -25.27 42.44 -26.81
CA VAL A 738 -24.64 42.14 -28.08
C VAL A 738 -23.38 42.99 -28.26
N ARG A 739 -22.27 42.33 -28.61
CA ARG A 739 -21.03 42.99 -29.01
C ARG A 739 -20.98 43.13 -30.52
N ILE A 740 -20.57 44.27 -31.05
CA ILE A 740 -20.12 44.34 -32.44
C ILE A 740 -18.74 43.69 -32.51
N SER A 741 -18.66 42.53 -33.15
CA SER A 741 -17.50 41.64 -33.17
C SER A 741 -16.22 42.37 -33.57
N GLY A 742 -15.13 42.05 -32.87
CA GLY A 742 -13.77 42.38 -33.32
C GLY A 742 -13.38 41.66 -34.61
N CYS A 743 -12.15 41.87 -35.05
CA CYS A 743 -11.60 41.13 -36.18
C CYS A 743 -11.34 39.66 -35.80
N ARG A 744 -11.16 38.79 -36.79
CA ARG A 744 -10.93 37.36 -36.50
C ARG A 744 -9.51 37.16 -35.94
N PRO A 745 -9.24 36.06 -35.21
CA PRO A 745 -7.87 35.72 -34.80
C PRO A 745 -6.91 35.79 -36.00
N GLY A 746 -5.74 36.39 -35.79
CA GLY A 746 -4.78 36.69 -36.86
C GLY A 746 -5.12 37.90 -37.72
N GLN A 747 -6.06 38.75 -37.29
CA GLN A 747 -6.37 40.04 -37.88
C GLN A 747 -6.39 41.15 -36.82
N GLU A 748 -6.37 42.40 -37.28
CA GLU A 748 -6.55 43.62 -36.49
C GLU A 748 -7.47 44.62 -37.22
N PRO A 749 -8.10 45.59 -36.53
CA PRO A 749 -8.92 46.60 -37.16
C PRO A 749 -8.11 47.58 -38.02
N SER A 750 -8.68 47.98 -39.16
CA SER A 750 -8.20 49.14 -39.93
C SER A 750 -8.30 50.43 -39.11
N GLN A 751 -7.53 51.46 -39.49
CA GLN A 751 -7.46 52.75 -38.79
C GLN A 751 -8.84 53.40 -38.61
N ASP A 752 -9.74 53.26 -39.59
CA ASP A 752 -11.12 53.78 -39.56
C ASP A 752 -12.10 52.95 -38.70
N ARG A 753 -11.66 51.83 -38.11
CA ARG A 753 -12.46 50.85 -37.34
C ARG A 753 -13.72 50.32 -38.08
N ARG A 754 -13.68 50.27 -39.42
CA ARG A 754 -14.77 49.79 -40.29
C ARG A 754 -14.45 48.50 -41.05
N SER A 755 -13.23 47.98 -40.95
CA SER A 755 -12.77 46.78 -41.66
C SER A 755 -11.59 46.12 -40.92
N CYS A 756 -11.19 44.92 -41.36
CA CYS A 756 -10.17 44.09 -40.71
C CYS A 756 -9.04 43.71 -41.67
N VAL A 757 -7.79 43.70 -41.18
CA VAL A 757 -6.57 43.40 -41.96
C VAL A 757 -5.74 42.30 -41.29
N PRO A 758 -5.03 41.43 -42.04
CA PRO A 758 -4.32 40.28 -41.47
C PRO A 758 -2.94 40.60 -40.88
N CYS A 759 -2.54 39.88 -39.82
CA CYS A 759 -1.22 39.99 -39.20
C CYS A 759 -0.10 39.48 -40.12
N LYS A 760 0.96 40.28 -40.26
CA LYS A 760 2.13 40.04 -41.11
C LYS A 760 3.05 38.95 -40.53
N VAL A 761 3.98 38.43 -41.34
CA VAL A 761 5.04 37.50 -40.88
C VAL A 761 5.84 38.13 -39.73
N ASN A 762 6.28 37.32 -38.75
CA ASN A 762 6.86 37.74 -37.46
C ASN A 762 5.92 38.50 -36.52
N TRP A 763 4.63 38.62 -36.87
CA TRP A 763 3.56 39.12 -36.01
C TRP A 763 2.45 38.07 -35.90
N TYR A 764 1.71 38.09 -34.79
CA TYR A 764 0.61 37.16 -34.55
C TYR A 764 -0.50 37.84 -33.73
N ASN A 765 -1.70 37.27 -33.74
CA ASN A 765 -2.71 37.58 -32.74
C ASN A 765 -3.72 36.45 -32.52
N PHE A 766 -4.10 36.19 -31.27
CA PHE A 766 -5.21 35.30 -30.91
C PHE A 766 -6.53 36.07 -30.66
N ASP A 767 -6.48 37.33 -30.22
CA ASP A 767 -7.65 38.06 -29.70
C ASP A 767 -8.45 38.90 -30.71
N GLY A 768 -7.91 39.12 -31.92
CA GLY A 768 -8.54 39.92 -32.97
C GLY A 768 -8.52 41.45 -32.77
N ALA A 769 -7.89 41.98 -31.71
CA ALA A 769 -7.82 43.40 -31.39
C ALA A 769 -6.57 44.11 -31.94
N SER A 770 -5.37 43.51 -31.86
CA SER A 770 -4.13 44.11 -32.39
C SER A 770 -3.03 43.07 -32.63
N CYS A 771 -2.33 43.14 -33.76
CA CYS A 771 -1.19 42.27 -34.03
C CYS A 771 -0.02 42.57 -33.09
N ARG A 772 0.61 41.53 -32.55
CA ARG A 772 1.75 41.62 -31.61
C ARG A 772 3.02 41.03 -32.25
N PRO A 773 4.23 41.54 -31.95
CA PRO A 773 5.47 40.94 -32.44
C PRO A 773 5.69 39.56 -31.82
N CYS A 774 6.34 38.67 -32.56
CA CYS A 774 6.59 37.29 -32.10
C CYS A 774 7.42 37.25 -30.81
N PRO A 775 7.02 36.47 -29.78
CA PRO A 775 7.75 36.38 -28.52
C PRO A 775 9.05 35.59 -28.66
N GLU A 776 9.96 35.78 -27.70
CA GLU A 776 11.15 34.93 -27.56
C GLU A 776 10.73 33.46 -27.37
N GLY A 777 11.52 32.53 -27.91
CA GLY A 777 11.14 31.11 -28.00
C GLY A 777 10.13 30.76 -29.10
N GLY A 778 9.48 31.75 -29.74
CA GLY A 778 8.44 31.51 -30.74
C GLY A 778 8.91 31.56 -32.20
N VAL A 779 8.08 31.03 -33.10
CA VAL A 779 8.10 31.28 -34.56
C VAL A 779 6.67 31.61 -35.02
N CYS A 780 6.50 32.76 -35.68
CA CYS A 780 5.19 33.29 -36.05
C CYS A 780 5.09 33.50 -37.58
N PRO A 781 4.44 32.58 -38.33
CA PRO A 781 4.33 32.68 -39.79
C PRO A 781 3.35 33.77 -40.26
N GLY A 782 2.70 34.49 -39.35
CA GLY A 782 1.61 35.42 -39.62
C GLY A 782 0.25 34.86 -39.17
N GLY A 783 -0.77 35.71 -39.15
CA GLY A 783 -2.11 35.33 -38.70
C GLY A 783 -2.16 34.92 -37.22
N ALA A 784 -2.86 33.81 -36.94
CA ALA A 784 -3.20 33.34 -35.59
C ALA A 784 -2.27 32.22 -35.06
N ARG A 785 -1.09 32.03 -35.65
CA ARG A 785 -0.23 30.86 -35.38
C ARG A 785 1.03 31.25 -34.62
N LEU A 786 1.33 30.49 -33.56
CA LEU A 786 2.52 30.59 -32.74
C LEU A 786 3.09 29.18 -32.55
N LEU A 787 4.25 28.91 -33.16
CA LEU A 787 5.00 27.67 -33.01
C LEU A 787 6.02 27.82 -31.88
N ALA A 788 6.13 26.84 -30.98
CA ALA A 788 7.21 26.76 -30.00
C ALA A 788 8.48 26.20 -30.65
N LYS A 789 9.64 26.83 -30.39
CA LYS A 789 10.96 26.27 -30.70
C LYS A 789 11.29 25.10 -29.76
N PRO A 790 12.20 24.17 -30.15
CA PRO A 790 12.69 23.12 -29.27
C PRO A 790 13.04 23.59 -27.86
N GLY A 791 12.54 22.91 -26.82
CA GLY A 791 12.81 23.26 -25.42
C GLY A 791 12.01 24.45 -24.87
N TRP A 792 10.94 24.90 -25.55
CA TRP A 792 9.98 25.89 -25.04
C TRP A 792 8.58 25.27 -24.92
N TRP A 793 7.81 25.76 -23.94
CA TRP A 793 6.49 25.27 -23.57
C TRP A 793 5.47 26.40 -23.50
N ARG A 794 4.21 26.11 -23.82
CA ARG A 794 3.06 27.00 -23.64
C ARG A 794 1.91 26.26 -22.96
N SER A 795 1.22 26.95 -22.07
CA SER A 795 0.14 26.40 -21.23
C SER A 795 -1.10 26.01 -22.05
N LEU A 796 -1.54 26.91 -22.93
CA LEU A 796 -2.81 26.87 -23.66
C LEU A 796 -2.61 27.26 -25.13
N ASN A 797 -3.60 26.97 -25.96
CA ASN A 797 -3.54 27.26 -27.39
C ASN A 797 -3.54 28.78 -27.70
N ASP A 798 -4.11 29.59 -26.82
CA ASP A 798 -4.26 31.04 -26.89
C ASP A 798 -3.31 31.81 -25.95
N SER A 799 -2.49 31.12 -25.14
CA SER A 799 -1.44 31.79 -24.37
C SER A 799 -0.29 32.21 -25.28
N GLY A 800 -0.02 33.51 -25.31
CA GLY A 800 1.16 34.10 -25.96
C GLY A 800 2.44 34.03 -25.10
N ALA A 801 2.37 33.41 -23.91
CA ALA A 801 3.52 33.25 -23.02
C ALA A 801 4.24 31.91 -23.29
N LEU A 802 5.48 32.00 -23.76
CA LEU A 802 6.38 30.86 -23.91
C LEU A 802 7.38 30.81 -22.75
N TYR A 803 7.55 29.63 -22.17
CA TYR A 803 8.45 29.37 -21.04
C TYR A 803 9.53 28.38 -21.48
N ARG A 804 10.82 28.68 -21.22
CA ARG A 804 11.92 27.73 -21.47
C ARG A 804 11.80 26.56 -20.49
N CYS A 805 11.86 25.34 -21.00
CA CYS A 805 11.70 24.15 -20.18
C CYS A 805 12.95 23.91 -19.30
N PRO A 806 12.79 23.56 -18.00
CA PRO A 806 13.94 23.44 -17.09
C PRO A 806 14.88 22.29 -17.47
N LYS A 807 14.30 21.19 -17.94
CA LYS A 807 15.00 19.97 -18.33
C LYS A 807 15.19 19.95 -19.84
N SER A 808 16.44 19.77 -20.27
CA SER A 808 16.82 19.72 -21.68
C SER A 808 16.10 18.57 -22.40
N ARG A 809 15.37 18.89 -23.49
CA ARG A 809 14.55 17.93 -24.29
C ARG A 809 13.28 17.39 -23.61
N SER A 810 12.76 18.03 -22.57
CA SER A 810 11.44 17.65 -22.02
C SER A 810 10.24 18.20 -22.80
N CYS A 811 10.48 19.07 -23.78
CA CYS A 811 9.45 19.77 -24.55
C CYS A 811 9.73 19.68 -26.06
N LYS A 812 8.71 19.25 -26.80
CA LYS A 812 8.67 19.13 -28.27
C LYS A 812 8.64 20.50 -28.94
N GLU A 813 9.01 20.55 -30.21
CA GLU A 813 8.75 21.69 -31.09
C GLU A 813 7.35 21.59 -31.75
N GLY A 814 6.80 22.73 -32.21
CA GLY A 814 5.57 22.78 -33.00
C GLY A 814 4.42 23.56 -32.36
N GLU A 815 3.18 23.20 -32.73
CA GLU A 815 1.95 23.93 -32.30
C GLU A 815 1.30 23.33 -31.03
N ALA A 816 1.89 22.28 -30.45
CA ALA A 816 1.37 21.66 -29.23
C ALA A 816 1.35 22.65 -28.03
N PHE A 817 0.56 22.32 -27.02
CA PHE A 817 0.40 23.08 -25.77
C PHE A 817 0.07 22.12 -24.62
N GLY A 818 0.21 22.59 -23.38
CA GLY A 818 -0.06 21.77 -22.19
C GLY A 818 0.76 20.48 -22.16
N GLU A 819 0.12 19.36 -21.81
CA GLU A 819 0.76 18.04 -21.74
C GLU A 819 1.18 17.48 -23.12
N ASP A 820 0.47 17.81 -24.20
CA ASP A 820 0.79 17.29 -25.55
C ASP A 820 2.16 17.75 -26.06
N SER A 821 2.62 18.91 -25.57
CA SER A 821 3.95 19.46 -25.84
C SER A 821 5.08 18.76 -25.06
N CYS A 822 4.78 17.86 -24.12
CA CYS A 822 5.77 17.16 -23.31
C CYS A 822 6.34 15.91 -23.99
N GLU A 823 7.63 15.66 -23.78
CA GLU A 823 8.33 14.48 -24.30
C GLU A 823 7.95 13.21 -23.52
N VAL A 824 8.09 12.03 -24.13
CA VAL A 824 7.60 10.76 -23.54
C VAL A 824 8.20 10.51 -22.15
N GLY A 825 7.33 10.35 -21.15
CA GLY A 825 7.71 10.13 -19.74
C GLY A 825 7.61 11.38 -18.87
N HIS A 826 7.49 12.58 -19.47
CA HIS A 826 7.33 13.86 -18.78
C HIS A 826 5.85 14.27 -18.67
N ARG A 827 5.53 15.11 -17.68
CA ARG A 827 4.22 15.79 -17.53
C ARG A 827 4.30 17.13 -16.81
N GLY A 828 3.18 17.84 -16.73
CA GLY A 828 2.95 18.99 -15.86
C GLY A 828 3.53 20.31 -16.37
N PRO A 829 3.53 21.37 -15.52
CA PRO A 829 4.00 22.70 -15.90
C PRO A 829 5.43 22.68 -16.46
N ALA A 830 5.60 23.25 -17.66
CA ALA A 830 6.86 23.24 -18.42
C ALA A 830 7.51 21.83 -18.57
N CYS A 831 6.68 20.77 -18.56
CA CYS A 831 7.08 19.36 -18.68
C CYS A 831 8.14 18.91 -17.64
N ALA A 832 8.16 19.58 -16.49
CA ALA A 832 9.20 19.42 -15.48
C ALA A 832 9.01 18.18 -14.59
N LEU A 833 7.82 17.58 -14.55
CA LEU A 833 7.50 16.40 -13.75
C LEU A 833 7.64 15.11 -14.58
N CYS A 834 7.69 13.96 -13.89
CA CYS A 834 7.59 12.65 -14.53
C CYS A 834 6.19 12.06 -14.38
N LEU A 835 5.80 11.15 -15.29
CA LEU A 835 4.65 10.27 -15.12
C LEU A 835 4.82 9.36 -13.89
N GLU A 836 3.74 8.89 -13.28
CA GLU A 836 3.77 8.13 -12.01
C GLU A 836 4.56 6.80 -12.08
N SER A 837 4.66 6.17 -13.25
CA SER A 837 5.50 4.99 -13.47
C SER A 837 6.95 5.33 -13.88
N TYR A 838 7.38 6.59 -13.74
CA TYR A 838 8.68 7.12 -14.14
C TYR A 838 9.33 7.91 -12.99
N HIS A 839 10.66 7.78 -12.84
CA HIS A 839 11.48 8.57 -11.93
C HIS A 839 12.43 9.48 -12.69
N GLU A 840 12.93 10.51 -12.02
CA GLU A 840 13.94 11.42 -12.55
C GLU A 840 15.34 10.79 -12.47
N TRP A 841 16.07 10.80 -13.59
CA TRP A 841 17.47 10.40 -13.65
C TRP A 841 18.26 11.37 -14.52
N GLY A 842 18.96 12.31 -13.86
CA GLY A 842 19.46 13.53 -14.52
C GLY A 842 18.30 14.32 -15.13
N ASN A 843 18.53 14.99 -16.26
CA ASN A 843 17.50 15.82 -16.92
C ASN A 843 16.42 15.01 -17.68
N THR A 844 16.24 13.71 -17.41
CA THR A 844 15.31 12.83 -18.13
C THR A 844 14.46 11.97 -17.20
N CYS A 845 13.18 11.80 -17.51
CA CYS A 845 12.31 10.83 -16.85
C CYS A 845 12.53 9.41 -17.41
N ARG A 846 12.70 8.41 -16.54
CA ARG A 846 12.90 7.00 -16.91
C ARG A 846 11.90 6.11 -16.19
N ARG A 847 11.34 5.10 -16.87
CA ARG A 847 10.39 4.15 -16.29
C ARG A 847 11.01 3.43 -15.08
N CYS A 848 10.24 3.29 -13.99
CA CYS A 848 10.64 2.51 -12.82
C CYS A 848 10.99 1.07 -13.24
N SER A 849 12.08 0.52 -12.69
CA SER A 849 12.51 -0.86 -12.96
C SER A 849 13.10 -1.49 -11.70
N MET A 850 13.05 -2.82 -11.57
CA MET A 850 13.59 -3.51 -10.40
C MET A 850 15.09 -3.20 -10.18
N VAL A 851 15.85 -3.02 -11.27
CA VAL A 851 17.27 -2.65 -11.22
C VAL A 851 17.46 -1.22 -10.70
N SER A 852 16.72 -0.23 -11.22
CA SER A 852 16.85 1.17 -10.80
C SER A 852 16.29 1.44 -9.41
N THR A 853 15.20 0.76 -9.04
CA THR A 853 14.45 1.00 -7.80
C THR A 853 15.04 0.27 -6.60
N TYR A 854 15.58 -0.94 -6.79
CA TYR A 854 16.07 -1.78 -5.70
C TYR A 854 17.56 -2.09 -5.81
N LEU A 855 18.04 -2.59 -6.96
CA LEU A 855 19.41 -3.09 -7.06
C LEU A 855 20.46 -1.96 -6.97
N ILE A 856 20.28 -0.85 -7.69
CA ILE A 856 21.25 0.26 -7.63
C ILE A 856 21.26 0.93 -6.24
N PRO A 857 20.12 1.27 -5.61
CA PRO A 857 20.10 1.77 -4.24
C PRO A 857 20.70 0.78 -3.22
N LEU A 858 20.42 -0.52 -3.34
CA LEU A 858 21.02 -1.55 -2.47
C LEU A 858 22.54 -1.62 -2.64
N LEU A 859 23.04 -1.60 -3.88
CA LEU A 859 24.48 -1.60 -4.16
C LEU A 859 25.16 -0.30 -3.69
N ALA A 860 24.50 0.86 -3.83
CA ALA A 860 25.01 2.14 -3.33
C ALA A 860 25.04 2.17 -1.79
N LEU A 861 23.99 1.67 -1.13
CA LEU A 861 23.93 1.58 0.33
C LEU A 861 24.93 0.54 0.88
N ALA A 862 25.12 -0.58 0.18
CA ALA A 862 26.17 -1.56 0.49
C ALA A 862 27.58 -1.00 0.27
N ALA A 863 27.81 -0.20 -0.78
CA ALA A 863 29.08 0.49 -1.01
C ALA A 863 29.35 1.57 0.04
N LEU A 864 28.33 2.33 0.45
CA LEU A 864 28.42 3.30 1.55
C LEU A 864 28.70 2.60 2.89
N ALA A 865 28.01 1.50 3.18
CA ALA A 865 28.26 0.68 4.37
C ALA A 865 29.66 0.06 4.34
N ALA A 866 30.14 -0.41 3.18
CA ALA A 866 31.49 -0.92 3.00
C ALA A 866 32.55 0.17 3.13
N LEU A 867 32.29 1.41 2.67
CA LEU A 867 33.16 2.56 2.87
C LEU A 867 33.22 2.97 4.34
N VAL A 868 32.08 3.08 5.02
CA VAL A 868 31.99 3.34 6.46
C VAL A 868 32.67 2.23 7.27
N PHE A 869 32.55 0.97 6.86
CA PHE A 869 33.23 -0.16 7.48
C PHE A 869 34.75 -0.13 7.22
N LEU A 870 35.21 0.16 6.00
CA LEU A 870 36.62 0.31 5.66
C LEU A 870 37.26 1.44 6.48
N VAL A 871 36.59 2.59 6.54
CA VAL A 871 36.98 3.74 7.37
C VAL A 871 36.97 3.36 8.85
N ALA A 872 35.95 2.67 9.36
CA ALA A 872 35.92 2.18 10.74
C ALA A 872 37.07 1.21 11.05
N VAL A 873 37.42 0.31 10.12
CA VAL A 873 38.55 -0.62 10.24
C VAL A 873 39.88 0.14 10.30
N VAL A 874 40.12 1.07 9.35
CA VAL A 874 41.33 1.93 9.32
C VAL A 874 41.43 2.83 10.57
N LEU A 875 40.30 3.34 11.07
CA LEU A 875 40.24 4.12 12.30
C LEU A 875 40.36 3.26 13.58
N SER A 876 40.21 1.94 13.49
CA SER A 876 40.29 0.99 14.62
C SER A 876 41.66 0.32 14.80
N SER A 877 42.47 0.21 13.73
CA SER A 877 43.88 -0.23 13.81
C SER A 877 44.81 0.83 14.42
N SER A 878 44.30 2.05 14.63
CA SER A 878 44.97 3.26 15.12
C SER A 878 45.35 3.24 16.62
N ASN A 879 45.65 2.07 17.20
CA ASN A 879 45.76 1.88 18.66
C ASN A 879 47.21 1.96 19.23
N SER A 880 48.18 2.44 18.45
CA SER A 880 49.57 2.64 18.87
C SER A 880 50.10 4.02 18.47
N ALA A 881 50.84 4.69 19.36
CA ALA A 881 51.25 6.08 19.18
C ALA A 881 52.15 6.31 17.94
N GLY A 882 52.99 5.33 17.57
CA GLY A 882 53.85 5.42 16.38
C GLY A 882 53.08 5.47 15.05
N ASN A 883 51.87 4.88 14.98
CA ASN A 883 51.07 4.87 13.75
C ASN A 883 50.34 6.19 13.46
N GLN A 884 50.35 7.16 14.40
CA GLN A 884 49.59 8.41 14.24
C GLN A 884 50.12 9.31 13.12
N ALA A 885 51.42 9.25 12.81
CA ALA A 885 51.99 9.99 11.68
C ALA A 885 51.74 9.29 10.33
N ALA A 886 51.92 7.96 10.28
CA ALA A 886 51.78 7.19 9.05
C ALA A 886 50.35 7.25 8.46
N ASN A 887 49.34 6.90 9.28
CA ASN A 887 47.92 6.86 8.89
C ASN A 887 47.31 8.23 8.52
N SER A 888 48.12 9.28 8.41
CA SER A 888 47.67 10.67 8.23
C SER A 888 48.03 11.30 6.88
N ASP A 889 48.98 10.71 6.14
CA ASP A 889 49.27 11.12 4.76
C ASP A 889 48.25 10.50 3.77
N SER A 890 47.90 9.21 3.93
CA SER A 890 46.92 8.52 3.07
C SER A 890 45.53 9.15 3.09
N MET A 891 45.11 9.69 4.24
CA MET A 891 43.81 10.36 4.41
C MET A 891 43.62 11.59 3.52
N VAL A 892 44.71 12.29 3.18
CA VAL A 892 44.68 13.50 2.35
C VAL A 892 44.21 13.15 0.95
N ARG A 893 44.77 12.08 0.36
CA ARG A 893 44.42 11.58 -0.97
C ARG A 893 42.97 11.10 -1.03
N VAL A 894 42.48 10.50 0.06
CA VAL A 894 41.07 10.12 0.22
C VAL A 894 40.15 11.36 0.23
N ASN A 895 40.54 12.47 0.87
CA ASN A 895 39.76 13.72 0.81
C ASN A 895 39.77 14.35 -0.59
N ILE A 896 40.88 14.29 -1.31
CA ILE A 896 40.95 14.70 -2.73
C ILE A 896 39.97 13.86 -3.56
N LEU A 897 40.09 12.52 -3.52
CA LEU A 897 39.20 11.61 -4.27
C LEU A 897 37.71 11.77 -3.90
N LEU A 898 37.39 11.90 -2.60
CA LEU A 898 36.01 12.14 -2.15
C LEU A 898 35.47 13.48 -2.69
N SER A 899 36.28 14.54 -2.58
CA SER A 899 35.91 15.87 -3.07
C SER A 899 35.73 15.89 -4.58
N TYR A 900 36.52 15.12 -5.34
CA TYR A 900 36.34 14.95 -6.78
C TYR A 900 34.96 14.36 -7.08
N CYS A 901 34.64 13.21 -6.49
CA CYS A 901 33.36 12.54 -6.69
C CYS A 901 32.16 13.43 -6.32
N GLN A 902 32.21 14.09 -5.15
CA GLN A 902 31.12 14.96 -4.69
C GLN A 902 30.86 16.12 -5.66
N VAL A 903 31.91 16.78 -6.13
CA VAL A 903 31.80 17.91 -7.07
C VAL A 903 31.35 17.44 -8.46
N VAL A 904 31.86 16.29 -8.94
CA VAL A 904 31.52 15.71 -10.24
C VAL A 904 30.04 15.33 -10.35
N GLY A 905 29.46 14.69 -9.33
CA GLY A 905 28.02 14.34 -9.35
C GLY A 905 27.14 15.57 -9.59
N ARG A 906 27.43 16.65 -8.85
CA ARG A 906 26.67 17.92 -8.95
C ARG A 906 26.76 18.62 -10.31
N ILE A 907 27.68 18.24 -11.21
CA ILE A 907 27.69 18.75 -12.60
C ILE A 907 26.39 18.36 -13.34
N ASN A 908 25.79 17.21 -13.00
CA ASN A 908 24.51 16.74 -13.52
C ASN A 908 23.37 17.77 -13.29
N HIS A 909 23.43 18.53 -12.19
CA HIS A 909 22.39 19.46 -11.75
C HIS A 909 22.45 20.85 -12.43
N TYR A 910 23.47 21.13 -13.27
CA TYR A 910 23.58 22.40 -14.00
C TYR A 910 22.56 22.54 -15.16
N GLY A 911 21.95 21.43 -15.59
CA GLY A 911 20.93 21.40 -16.65
C GLY A 911 21.45 21.08 -18.06
N PHE A 912 22.77 20.94 -18.25
CA PHE A 912 23.40 20.75 -19.56
C PHE A 912 22.83 19.54 -20.35
N ALA A 913 22.60 19.73 -21.65
CA ALA A 913 22.06 18.72 -22.56
C ALA A 913 23.06 17.61 -23.01
N TRP A 914 23.66 16.90 -22.06
CA TRP A 914 24.55 15.74 -22.29
C TRP A 914 23.83 14.53 -22.93
N THR A 915 24.55 13.67 -23.67
CA THR A 915 24.00 12.35 -24.04
C THR A 915 23.79 11.41 -22.84
N PRO A 916 22.95 10.36 -22.99
CA PRO A 916 22.71 9.37 -21.94
C PRO A 916 23.97 8.63 -21.43
N ARG A 917 25.05 8.56 -22.22
CA ARG A 917 26.34 7.95 -21.81
C ARG A 917 27.01 8.78 -20.71
N VAL A 918 27.17 10.08 -20.93
CA VAL A 918 27.78 11.00 -19.96
C VAL A 918 26.86 11.22 -18.75
N THR A 919 25.54 11.34 -18.98
CA THR A 919 24.53 11.49 -17.91
C THR A 919 24.54 10.27 -16.95
N LEU A 920 24.71 9.06 -17.48
CA LEU A 920 24.87 7.85 -16.66
C LEU A 920 26.17 7.88 -15.84
N ALA A 921 27.29 8.29 -16.45
CA ALA A 921 28.57 8.38 -15.75
C ALA A 921 28.55 9.42 -14.61
N LEU A 922 27.96 10.60 -14.83
CA LEU A 922 27.83 11.64 -13.80
C LEU A 922 26.87 11.22 -12.68
N GLY A 923 25.72 10.61 -13.01
CA GLY A 923 24.72 10.18 -12.02
C GLY A 923 25.20 9.09 -11.05
N ILE A 924 26.26 8.34 -11.39
CA ILE A 924 26.90 7.40 -10.44
C ILE A 924 27.60 8.16 -9.29
N PHE A 925 28.13 9.35 -9.55
CA PHE A 925 28.80 10.16 -8.53
C PHE A 925 27.82 10.92 -7.61
N ASP A 926 26.59 11.16 -8.04
CA ASP A 926 25.55 11.79 -7.21
C ASP A 926 25.24 10.97 -5.93
N TYR A 927 25.44 9.65 -5.93
CA TYR A 927 25.34 8.82 -4.71
C TYR A 927 26.34 9.24 -3.60
N THR A 928 27.48 9.84 -3.95
CA THR A 928 28.46 10.37 -2.97
C THR A 928 27.99 11.64 -2.28
N ASN A 929 26.87 12.23 -2.72
CA ASN A 929 26.18 13.35 -2.09
C ASN A 929 24.99 12.93 -1.20
N VAL A 930 24.72 11.63 -1.02
CA VAL A 930 23.68 11.11 -0.08
C VAL A 930 22.28 11.71 -0.30
N ALA A 931 21.93 12.05 -1.54
CA ALA A 931 20.64 12.66 -1.87
C ALA A 931 19.53 11.60 -2.00
N ALA A 932 18.47 11.70 -1.18
CA ALA A 932 17.39 10.70 -1.15
C ALA A 932 16.65 10.55 -2.50
N LYS A 933 16.67 11.58 -3.36
CA LYS A 933 16.11 11.55 -4.72
C LYS A 933 16.58 10.33 -5.55
N LEU A 934 17.81 9.83 -5.34
CA LEU A 934 18.35 8.67 -6.07
C LEU A 934 17.83 7.31 -5.58
N THR A 935 17.11 7.25 -4.46
CA THR A 935 16.38 6.03 -4.04
C THR A 935 15.02 5.88 -4.72
N SER A 936 14.70 6.81 -5.65
CA SER A 936 13.43 6.93 -6.36
C SER A 936 12.18 6.62 -5.50
N PRO A 937 11.93 7.34 -4.38
CA PRO A 937 10.84 7.01 -3.46
C PRO A 937 9.46 6.88 -4.13
N ARG A 938 9.19 7.67 -5.18
CA ARG A 938 7.96 7.57 -6.00
C ARG A 938 7.76 6.23 -6.72
N CYS A 939 8.82 5.45 -6.95
CA CYS A 939 8.75 4.08 -7.48
C CYS A 939 8.50 3.01 -6.38
N VAL A 940 8.47 3.40 -5.11
CA VAL A 940 8.23 2.53 -3.94
C VAL A 940 6.93 2.90 -3.23
N GLU A 941 6.65 4.20 -3.09
CA GLU A 941 5.48 4.77 -2.43
C GLU A 941 4.94 5.95 -3.26
N SER A 942 3.75 5.75 -3.81
CA SER A 942 3.05 6.71 -4.67
C SER A 942 2.48 7.88 -3.84
N GLY A 943 2.91 9.11 -4.17
CA GLY A 943 2.49 10.34 -3.49
C GLY A 943 3.60 11.11 -2.79
N THR A 944 4.79 10.53 -2.60
CA THR A 944 5.95 11.18 -1.96
C THR A 944 6.36 12.50 -2.65
N ASP A 945 6.44 13.61 -1.91
CA ASP A 945 6.76 14.94 -2.43
C ASP A 945 8.22 15.38 -2.18
N PHE A 946 8.62 16.55 -2.71
CA PHE A 946 9.97 17.06 -2.48
C PHE A 946 10.27 17.30 -0.99
N TYR A 947 9.31 17.78 -0.20
CA TYR A 947 9.48 18.01 1.24
C TYR A 947 9.70 16.71 2.02
N ASP A 948 9.07 15.60 1.62
CA ASP A 948 9.35 14.29 2.20
C ASP A 948 10.81 13.87 1.95
N THR A 949 11.25 13.93 0.70
CA THR A 949 12.64 13.56 0.33
C THR A 949 13.68 14.52 0.93
N TYR A 950 13.32 15.79 1.12
CA TYR A 950 14.11 16.81 1.80
C TYR A 950 14.28 16.49 3.29
N LEU A 951 13.18 16.18 4.00
CA LEU A 951 13.20 15.80 5.41
C LEU A 951 14.02 14.52 5.63
N MET A 952 13.83 13.49 4.79
CA MET A 952 14.63 12.26 4.86
C MET A 952 16.12 12.55 4.69
N THR A 953 16.50 13.36 3.68
CA THR A 953 17.90 13.73 3.44
C THR A 953 18.51 14.52 4.62
N ALA A 954 17.73 15.38 5.29
CA ALA A 954 18.17 16.13 6.46
C ALA A 954 18.32 15.25 7.72
N VAL A 955 17.47 14.24 7.90
CA VAL A 955 17.47 13.37 9.10
C VAL A 955 18.51 12.24 9.03
N ILE A 956 18.79 11.68 7.85
CA ILE A 956 19.78 10.59 7.66
C ILE A 956 21.12 10.84 8.39
N PRO A 957 21.83 11.97 8.24
CA PRO A 957 23.09 12.21 8.96
C PRO A 957 22.93 12.24 10.48
N LEU A 958 21.81 12.76 11.00
CA LEU A 958 21.51 12.74 12.43
C LEU A 958 21.28 11.30 12.92
N GLY A 959 20.53 10.51 12.16
CA GLY A 959 20.32 9.08 12.41
C GLY A 959 21.63 8.28 12.44
N VAL A 960 22.56 8.53 11.50
CA VAL A 960 23.89 7.90 11.48
C VAL A 960 24.71 8.27 12.72
N LEU A 961 24.67 9.54 13.16
CA LEU A 961 25.35 9.99 14.38
C LEU A 961 24.76 9.36 15.65
N VAL A 962 23.44 9.25 15.74
CA VAL A 962 22.75 8.57 16.85
C VAL A 962 23.04 7.07 16.87
N ALA A 963 22.99 6.39 15.72
CA ALA A 963 23.31 4.97 15.59
C ALA A 963 24.78 4.68 15.97
N TYR A 964 25.71 5.54 15.55
CA TYR A 964 27.12 5.45 15.94
C TYR A 964 27.29 5.64 17.47
N ALA A 965 26.59 6.62 18.06
CA ALA A 965 26.60 6.82 19.51
C ALA A 965 26.00 5.64 20.29
N ALA A 966 24.93 5.02 19.79
CA ALA A 966 24.29 3.85 20.41
C ALA A 966 25.17 2.59 20.32
N TYR A 967 25.74 2.30 19.13
CA TYR A 967 26.75 1.25 18.95
C TYR A 967 27.94 1.43 19.90
N TYR A 968 28.42 2.67 20.03
CA TYR A 968 29.52 3.03 20.91
C TYR A 968 29.16 2.88 22.40
N ALA A 969 27.95 3.27 22.81
CA ALA A 969 27.44 3.06 24.16
C ALA A 969 27.38 1.57 24.52
N ALA A 970 26.90 0.72 23.60
CA ALA A 970 26.94 -0.74 23.75
C ALA A 970 28.38 -1.28 23.79
N SER A 971 29.31 -0.72 23.01
CA SER A 971 30.73 -1.09 23.05
C SER A 971 31.41 -0.74 24.39
N ARG A 972 30.98 0.36 25.02
CA ARG A 972 31.42 0.82 26.35
C ARG A 972 30.82 -0.05 27.45
N ALA A 973 29.54 -0.38 27.37
CA ALA A 973 28.87 -1.29 28.32
C ALA A 973 29.55 -2.69 28.35
N ARG A 974 30.10 -3.14 27.23
CA ARG A 974 30.89 -4.37 27.11
C ARG A 974 32.36 -4.24 27.58
N GLY A 975 32.74 -3.11 28.20
CA GLY A 975 34.04 -2.91 28.86
C GLY A 975 35.27 -2.76 27.96
N ARG A 976 35.13 -2.66 26.63
CA ARG A 976 36.23 -2.94 25.69
C ARG A 976 37.27 -1.82 25.46
N ARG A 977 37.12 -0.60 26.01
CA ARG A 977 38.00 0.56 25.71
C ARG A 977 38.11 1.59 26.85
N LYS A 978 39.23 2.33 26.94
CA LYS A 978 39.52 3.35 27.97
C LYS A 978 39.00 4.75 27.60
N ILE A 979 38.65 5.56 28.61
CA ILE A 979 37.96 6.87 28.47
C ILE A 979 38.73 7.93 27.67
N VAL A 980 40.06 8.00 27.76
CA VAL A 980 40.85 9.04 27.07
C VAL A 980 40.88 8.77 25.56
N ASP A 981 41.16 7.53 25.16
CA ASP A 981 41.12 7.08 23.77
C ASP A 981 39.71 7.26 23.18
N LEU A 982 38.68 6.89 23.95
CA LEU A 982 37.26 7.06 23.63
C LEU A 982 36.93 8.45 23.08
N ARG A 983 37.42 9.52 23.72
CA ARG A 983 37.11 10.91 23.36
C ARG A 983 37.76 11.32 22.03
N SER A 984 39.02 10.93 21.82
CA SER A 984 39.75 11.24 20.58
C SER A 984 39.15 10.52 19.37
N HIS A 985 38.83 9.22 19.52
CA HIS A 985 38.19 8.44 18.45
C HIS A 985 36.82 8.98 18.05
N CYS A 986 35.96 9.34 19.01
CA CYS A 986 34.65 9.92 18.69
C CYS A 986 34.75 11.26 17.96
N CYS A 987 35.57 12.20 18.44
CA CYS A 987 35.75 13.49 17.75
C CYS A 987 36.25 13.29 16.31
N ARG A 988 37.21 12.39 16.10
CA ARG A 988 37.72 12.06 14.76
C ARG A 988 36.61 11.49 13.87
N SER A 989 35.92 10.42 14.29
CA SER A 989 34.87 9.79 13.48
C SER A 989 33.66 10.70 13.21
N VAL A 990 33.23 11.52 14.18
CA VAL A 990 32.11 12.45 13.99
C VAL A 990 32.45 13.54 12.98
N LEU A 991 33.64 14.14 13.06
CA LEU A 991 34.07 15.15 12.08
C LEU A 991 34.19 14.55 10.67
N TRP A 992 34.67 13.31 10.52
CA TRP A 992 34.69 12.59 9.23
C TRP A 992 33.29 12.32 8.65
N ILE A 993 32.31 11.96 9.49
CA ILE A 993 30.92 11.78 9.05
C ILE A 993 30.30 13.12 8.63
N LEU A 994 30.61 14.20 9.35
CA LEU A 994 30.17 15.55 9.00
C LEU A 994 30.79 16.06 7.70
N THR A 995 32.08 15.80 7.41
CA THR A 995 32.69 16.17 6.12
C THR A 995 32.12 15.34 4.95
N LEU A 996 31.85 14.04 5.16
CA LEU A 996 31.23 13.16 4.17
C LEU A 996 29.84 13.64 3.71
N VAL A 997 28.99 14.11 4.62
CA VAL A 997 27.59 14.49 4.29
C VAL A 997 27.42 15.98 3.98
N TYR A 998 28.45 16.81 4.23
CA TYR A 998 28.43 18.27 4.08
C TYR A 998 27.91 18.76 2.71
N VAL A 999 28.54 18.38 1.59
CA VAL A 999 28.14 18.84 0.23
C VAL A 999 26.77 18.31 -0.18
N GLY A 1000 26.39 17.14 0.35
CA GLY A 1000 25.09 16.52 0.16
C GLY A 1000 23.95 17.38 0.69
N VAL A 1001 23.95 17.59 2.01
CA VAL A 1001 22.92 18.38 2.70
C VAL A 1001 22.98 19.86 2.31
N ALA A 1002 24.16 20.41 2.03
CA ALA A 1002 24.33 21.83 1.71
C ALA A 1002 23.56 22.28 0.46
N SER A 1003 23.48 21.49 -0.62
CA SER A 1003 22.64 21.85 -1.79
C SER A 1003 21.16 21.73 -1.47
N VAL A 1004 20.76 20.65 -0.81
CA VAL A 1004 19.35 20.34 -0.55
C VAL A 1004 18.75 21.42 0.33
N CYS A 1005 19.53 21.96 1.27
CA CYS A 1005 19.16 23.13 2.08
C CYS A 1005 18.92 24.42 1.27
N LEU A 1006 19.49 24.57 0.05
CA LEU A 1006 19.20 25.69 -0.86
C LEU A 1006 18.06 25.38 -1.85
N GLU A 1007 17.86 24.12 -2.25
CA GLU A 1007 16.82 23.73 -3.22
C GLU A 1007 15.40 24.17 -2.79
N VAL A 1008 15.14 24.29 -1.48
CA VAL A 1008 13.87 24.81 -0.93
C VAL A 1008 13.63 26.32 -1.15
N PHE A 1009 14.68 27.09 -1.44
CA PHE A 1009 14.59 28.55 -1.71
C PHE A 1009 14.39 28.87 -3.21
N GLY A 1010 14.59 27.89 -4.10
CA GLY A 1010 14.43 28.07 -5.54
C GLY A 1010 12.95 28.16 -5.93
N THR A 1011 12.52 29.33 -6.41
CA THR A 1011 11.14 29.55 -6.87
C THR A 1011 11.10 30.23 -8.23
N THR A 1012 10.20 29.79 -9.10
CA THR A 1012 9.95 30.36 -10.43
C THR A 1012 8.49 30.78 -10.58
N ARG A 1013 8.16 31.51 -11.65
CA ARG A 1013 6.79 31.95 -11.95
C ARG A 1013 6.35 31.46 -13.33
N VAL A 1014 5.21 30.77 -13.36
CA VAL A 1014 4.54 30.28 -14.57
C VAL A 1014 3.08 30.72 -14.49
N GLU A 1015 2.58 31.43 -15.50
CA GLU A 1015 1.21 31.97 -15.58
C GLU A 1015 0.73 32.67 -14.30
N GLY A 1016 1.60 33.51 -13.73
CA GLY A 1016 1.33 34.26 -12.49
C GLY A 1016 1.48 33.45 -11.19
N VAL A 1017 1.34 32.12 -11.25
CA VAL A 1017 1.56 31.20 -10.13
C VAL A 1017 3.06 31.13 -9.82
N THR A 1018 3.42 31.12 -8.53
CA THR A 1018 4.81 30.89 -8.10
C THR A 1018 4.97 29.46 -7.62
N MET A 1019 5.90 28.71 -8.21
CA MET A 1019 6.14 27.28 -8.00
C MET A 1019 7.58 27.04 -7.52
N LEU A 1020 7.83 25.92 -6.86
CA LEU A 1020 9.17 25.50 -6.43
C LEU A 1020 9.97 24.98 -7.63
N THR A 1021 11.21 25.43 -7.84
CA THR A 1021 12.03 24.95 -8.98
C THR A 1021 12.52 23.52 -8.79
N ALA A 1022 12.54 23.02 -7.55
CA ALA A 1022 12.94 21.65 -7.22
C ALA A 1022 11.81 20.62 -7.37
N ASP A 1023 10.54 21.05 -7.44
CA ASP A 1023 9.37 20.24 -7.81
C ASP A 1023 8.21 21.16 -8.25
N TYR A 1024 7.90 21.16 -9.54
CA TYR A 1024 6.88 22.03 -10.16
C TYR A 1024 5.44 21.64 -9.78
N GLY A 1025 5.23 20.50 -9.10
CA GLY A 1025 3.94 20.16 -8.49
C GLY A 1025 3.65 20.99 -7.23
N ILE A 1026 4.66 21.65 -6.65
CA ILE A 1026 4.51 22.39 -5.39
C ILE A 1026 4.28 23.88 -5.67
N VAL A 1027 3.01 24.30 -5.52
CA VAL A 1027 2.61 25.71 -5.55
C VAL A 1027 3.06 26.40 -4.26
N VAL A 1028 3.96 27.38 -4.42
CA VAL A 1028 4.50 28.20 -3.33
C VAL A 1028 3.58 29.39 -3.03
N ARG A 1029 3.02 29.99 -4.08
CA ARG A 1029 2.13 31.16 -3.98
C ARG A 1029 1.20 31.26 -5.19
N GLU A 1030 -0.10 31.33 -4.91
CA GLU A 1030 -1.15 31.56 -5.92
C GLU A 1030 -1.21 33.04 -6.37
N PRO A 1031 -1.80 33.34 -7.54
CA PRO A 1031 -1.98 34.71 -8.02
C PRO A 1031 -2.78 35.56 -7.02
N GLY A 1032 -2.22 36.70 -6.60
CA GLY A 1032 -2.82 37.55 -5.56
C GLY A 1032 -2.74 37.00 -4.11
N GLY A 1033 -2.47 35.71 -3.94
CA GLY A 1033 -2.48 35.03 -2.64
C GLY A 1033 -1.28 35.31 -1.73
N GLY A 1034 -1.32 34.72 -0.53
CA GLY A 1034 -0.18 34.63 0.38
C GLY A 1034 0.73 33.43 0.07
N VAL A 1035 1.96 33.43 0.59
CA VAL A 1035 2.86 32.27 0.49
C VAL A 1035 2.36 31.13 1.37
N SER A 1036 2.39 29.90 0.85
CA SER A 1036 1.90 28.67 1.50
C SER A 1036 2.47 28.46 2.92
N PRO A 1037 1.65 28.09 3.93
CA PRO A 1037 2.12 27.80 5.29
C PRO A 1037 3.17 26.66 5.35
N ARG A 1038 2.98 25.58 4.56
CA ARG A 1038 3.93 24.47 4.48
C ARG A 1038 5.28 24.95 3.94
N HIS A 1039 5.28 25.72 2.86
CA HIS A 1039 6.50 26.28 2.29
C HIS A 1039 7.23 27.22 3.27
N LYS A 1040 6.51 28.10 3.99
CA LYS A 1040 7.10 28.97 5.02
C LYS A 1040 7.84 28.17 6.10
N ALA A 1041 7.27 27.07 6.58
CA ALA A 1041 7.89 26.20 7.56
C ALA A 1041 9.17 25.53 7.02
N MET A 1042 9.12 25.04 5.78
CA MET A 1042 10.27 24.40 5.11
C MET A 1042 11.40 25.39 4.79
N VAL A 1043 11.07 26.64 4.43
CA VAL A 1043 12.05 27.74 4.26
C VAL A 1043 12.70 28.13 5.59
N ALA A 1044 11.93 28.17 6.69
CA ALA A 1044 12.48 28.44 8.02
C ALA A 1044 13.41 27.32 8.50
N LEU A 1045 13.03 26.06 8.26
CA LEU A 1045 13.88 24.88 8.51
C LEU A 1045 15.16 24.94 7.65
N GLY A 1046 15.03 25.26 6.36
CA GLY A 1046 16.17 25.47 5.47
C GLY A 1046 17.13 26.54 5.97
N ALA A 1047 16.63 27.70 6.40
CA ALA A 1047 17.47 28.75 6.97
C ALA A 1047 18.25 28.29 8.22
N ALA A 1048 17.63 27.50 9.09
CA ALA A 1048 18.30 26.91 10.25
C ALA A 1048 19.36 25.86 9.84
N LEU A 1049 19.06 25.00 8.86
CA LEU A 1049 19.99 23.98 8.35
C LEU A 1049 21.17 24.60 7.58
N LEU A 1050 20.98 25.70 6.85
CA LEU A 1050 22.06 26.46 6.20
C LEU A 1050 23.07 27.01 7.23
N LEU A 1051 22.58 27.53 8.36
CA LEU A 1051 23.42 27.98 9.46
C LEU A 1051 24.14 26.82 10.15
N LEU A 1052 23.50 25.65 10.27
CA LEU A 1052 24.07 24.47 10.92
C LEU A 1052 25.12 23.74 10.08
N TYR A 1053 24.85 23.51 8.79
CA TYR A 1053 25.70 22.70 7.90
C TYR A 1053 26.69 23.55 7.08
N PRO A 1054 26.31 24.27 6.00
CA PRO A 1054 27.20 25.16 5.23
C PRO A 1054 28.06 26.12 6.04
N VAL A 1055 27.49 26.77 7.06
CA VAL A 1055 28.20 27.79 7.86
C VAL A 1055 28.79 27.18 9.14
N GLY A 1056 28.00 26.37 9.85
CA GLY A 1056 28.38 25.82 11.14
C GLY A 1056 29.55 24.85 11.09
N ILE A 1057 29.62 23.95 10.09
CA ILE A 1057 30.69 22.93 10.02
C ILE A 1057 32.07 23.55 9.73
N PRO A 1058 32.26 24.44 8.73
CA PRO A 1058 33.55 25.11 8.51
C PRO A 1058 34.00 25.97 9.71
N LEU A 1059 33.07 26.70 10.35
CA LEU A 1059 33.37 27.47 11.56
C LEU A 1059 33.75 26.57 12.73
N LEU A 1060 33.01 25.48 12.98
CA LEU A 1060 33.32 24.51 14.03
C LEU A 1060 34.70 23.89 13.83
N SER A 1061 35.02 23.47 12.60
CA SER A 1061 36.36 22.98 12.24
C SER A 1061 37.45 24.02 12.52
N TYR A 1062 37.25 25.27 12.10
CA TYR A 1062 38.20 26.36 12.39
C TYR A 1062 38.39 26.63 13.89
N PHE A 1063 37.30 26.67 14.67
CA PHE A 1063 37.38 26.86 16.12
C PHE A 1063 38.02 25.68 16.85
N LEU A 1064 37.75 24.43 16.43
CA LEU A 1064 38.41 23.23 16.96
C LEU A 1064 39.91 23.22 16.64
N LEU A 1065 40.31 23.58 15.43
CA LEU A 1065 41.71 23.75 15.05
C LEU A 1065 42.40 24.80 15.94
N ARG A 1066 41.76 25.96 16.16
CA ARG A 1066 42.26 27.02 17.05
C ARG A 1066 42.35 26.56 18.51
N PHE A 1067 41.39 25.76 18.99
CA PHE A 1067 41.36 25.21 20.34
C PHE A 1067 42.45 24.15 20.57
N CYS A 1068 42.58 23.16 19.69
CA CYS A 1068 43.59 22.10 19.78
C CYS A 1068 45.02 22.62 19.51
N ARG A 1069 45.17 23.73 18.78
CA ARG A 1069 46.44 24.45 18.70
C ARG A 1069 46.88 24.97 20.07
N ARG A 1070 45.94 25.52 20.86
CA ARG A 1070 46.16 26.08 22.20
C ARG A 1070 46.25 25.02 23.31
N ASN A 1071 45.53 23.90 23.18
CA ASN A 1071 45.52 22.78 24.12
C ASN A 1071 46.13 21.53 23.45
N PRO A 1072 47.46 21.30 23.57
CA PRO A 1072 48.18 20.32 22.74
C PRO A 1072 47.72 18.87 22.92
N GLU A 1073 47.20 18.51 24.09
CA GLU A 1073 46.63 17.19 24.41
C GLU A 1073 45.58 16.72 23.41
N TYR A 1074 44.82 17.65 22.81
CA TYR A 1074 43.68 17.35 21.94
C TYR A 1074 44.04 17.31 20.44
N ARG A 1075 45.32 17.52 20.07
CA ARG A 1075 45.76 17.56 18.66
C ARG A 1075 45.47 16.27 17.90
N GLY A 1076 45.56 15.11 18.55
CA GLY A 1076 45.26 13.80 17.92
C GLY A 1076 43.84 13.66 17.39
N ALA A 1077 42.86 14.39 17.93
CA ALA A 1077 41.46 14.34 17.50
C ALA A 1077 41.22 15.10 16.18
N VAL A 1078 41.97 16.18 15.92
CA VAL A 1078 41.87 17.02 14.71
C VAL A 1078 43.01 16.78 13.71
N ALA A 1079 43.93 15.85 14.02
CA ALA A 1079 45.13 15.60 13.24
C ALA A 1079 44.85 15.43 11.73
N PHE A 1080 43.79 14.69 11.38
CA PHE A 1080 43.41 14.41 9.98
C PHE A 1080 43.11 15.69 9.16
N LEU A 1081 42.60 16.77 9.77
CA LEU A 1081 42.35 18.06 9.13
C LEU A 1081 43.65 18.86 8.85
N THR A 1082 44.80 18.39 9.36
CA THR A 1082 46.05 19.16 9.40
C THR A 1082 47.27 18.42 8.85
N CYS A 1083 47.30 17.09 8.92
CA CYS A 1083 48.54 16.34 8.71
C CYS A 1083 49.12 16.44 7.30
N GLY A 1084 48.29 16.50 6.24
CA GLY A 1084 48.78 16.70 4.87
C GLY A 1084 49.37 18.08 4.59
N TYR A 1085 49.08 19.05 5.46
CA TYR A 1085 49.35 20.46 5.22
C TYR A 1085 50.63 20.92 5.92
N ARG A 1086 51.29 21.91 5.32
CA ARG A 1086 52.42 22.63 5.95
C ARG A 1086 51.87 23.45 7.12
N GLU A 1087 52.62 23.58 8.21
CA GLU A 1087 52.13 24.23 9.45
C GLU A 1087 51.64 25.67 9.25
N ARG A 1088 52.17 26.39 8.26
CA ARG A 1088 51.70 27.74 7.88
C ARG A 1088 50.26 27.74 7.32
N HIS A 1089 49.81 26.63 6.76
CA HIS A 1089 48.51 26.44 6.08
C HIS A 1089 47.64 25.36 6.76
N HIS A 1090 47.78 25.17 8.08
CA HIS A 1090 47.01 24.21 8.90
C HIS A 1090 45.48 24.43 8.93
N TYR A 1091 44.97 25.44 8.24
CA TYR A 1091 43.54 25.74 8.06
C TYR A 1091 43.05 25.43 6.64
N TRP A 1092 43.89 24.90 5.75
CA TRP A 1092 43.58 24.76 4.33
C TRP A 1092 42.38 23.84 4.05
N GLU A 1093 42.17 22.80 4.86
CA GLU A 1093 40.97 21.94 4.77
C GLU A 1093 39.66 22.74 4.87
N VAL A 1094 39.63 23.80 5.69
CA VAL A 1094 38.45 24.69 5.81
C VAL A 1094 38.23 25.51 4.52
N LEU A 1095 39.32 25.87 3.81
CA LEU A 1095 39.23 26.50 2.49
C LEU A 1095 38.74 25.51 1.42
N GLU A 1096 39.16 24.25 1.47
CA GLU A 1096 38.67 23.19 0.58
C GLU A 1096 37.16 22.93 0.79
N MET A 1097 36.70 22.87 2.05
CA MET A 1097 35.27 22.79 2.37
C MET A 1097 34.49 24.03 1.87
N SER A 1098 35.09 25.22 1.95
CA SER A 1098 34.47 26.44 1.38
C SER A 1098 34.43 26.41 -0.16
N ARG A 1099 35.47 25.91 -0.82
CA ARG A 1099 35.53 25.76 -2.28
C ARG A 1099 34.40 24.87 -2.79
N ASN A 1100 34.18 23.73 -2.13
CA ASN A 1100 33.14 22.79 -2.54
C ASN A 1100 31.73 23.43 -2.43
N LEU A 1101 31.52 24.33 -1.45
CA LEU A 1101 30.31 25.16 -1.39
C LEU A 1101 30.22 26.12 -2.59
N PHE A 1102 31.30 26.83 -2.93
CA PHE A 1102 31.32 27.77 -4.07
C PHE A 1102 31.17 27.10 -5.45
N VAL A 1103 31.62 25.84 -5.62
CA VAL A 1103 31.57 25.12 -6.90
C VAL A 1103 30.32 24.24 -7.05
N SER A 1104 29.76 23.72 -5.96
CA SER A 1104 28.63 22.78 -6.00
C SER A 1104 27.31 23.33 -5.47
N VAL A 1105 27.33 24.44 -4.72
CA VAL A 1105 26.15 24.92 -3.97
C VAL A 1105 25.77 26.35 -4.38
N VAL A 1106 26.71 27.28 -4.53
CA VAL A 1106 26.42 28.63 -5.07
C VAL A 1106 25.79 28.60 -6.48
N PRO A 1107 26.18 27.73 -7.42
CA PRO A 1107 25.54 27.64 -8.74
C PRO A 1107 24.06 27.23 -8.69
N THR A 1108 23.58 26.63 -7.60
CA THR A 1108 22.14 26.28 -7.43
C THR A 1108 21.26 27.48 -7.10
N LEU A 1109 21.84 28.64 -6.76
CA LEU A 1109 21.12 29.91 -6.57
C LEU A 1109 20.74 30.60 -7.88
N PHE A 1110 21.35 30.20 -9.00
CA PHE A 1110 21.08 30.74 -10.33
C PHE A 1110 20.18 29.78 -11.12
N PRO A 1111 19.30 30.29 -12.01
CA PRO A 1111 18.53 29.43 -12.90
C PRO A 1111 19.45 28.54 -13.75
N GLN A 1112 19.02 27.28 -13.95
CA GLN A 1112 19.73 26.30 -14.76
C GLN A 1112 19.96 26.77 -16.20
N ASN A 1113 21.05 26.30 -16.82
CA ASN A 1113 21.43 26.65 -18.19
C ASN A 1113 21.52 28.17 -18.43
N THR A 1114 22.11 28.91 -17.48
CA THR A 1114 22.46 30.33 -17.63
C THR A 1114 23.97 30.54 -17.60
N ALA A 1115 24.48 31.48 -18.40
CA ALA A 1115 25.90 31.83 -18.41
C ALA A 1115 26.43 32.30 -17.04
N LEU A 1116 25.58 32.95 -16.22
CA LEU A 1116 25.93 33.41 -14.88
C LEU A 1116 26.18 32.25 -13.90
N GLN A 1117 25.37 31.18 -13.99
CA GLN A 1117 25.57 29.95 -13.23
C GLN A 1117 26.95 29.34 -13.53
N VAL A 1118 27.25 29.13 -14.81
CA VAL A 1118 28.52 28.56 -15.30
C VAL A 1118 29.72 29.42 -14.88
N ALA A 1119 29.64 30.73 -15.12
CA ALA A 1119 30.71 31.68 -14.81
C ALA A 1119 31.04 31.69 -13.31
N SER A 1120 30.02 31.62 -12.42
CA SER A 1120 30.25 31.61 -10.97
C SER A 1120 31.14 30.43 -10.52
N ALA A 1121 30.90 29.23 -11.07
CA ALA A 1121 31.69 28.03 -10.80
C ALA A 1121 33.08 28.10 -11.44
N GLN A 1122 33.17 28.52 -12.70
CA GLN A 1122 34.45 28.64 -13.42
C GLN A 1122 35.39 29.65 -12.75
N CYS A 1123 34.88 30.81 -12.31
CA CYS A 1123 35.67 31.80 -11.57
C CYS A 1123 36.21 31.23 -10.25
N ALA A 1124 35.38 30.53 -9.47
CA ALA A 1124 35.83 29.87 -8.24
C ALA A 1124 36.93 28.82 -8.51
N LEU A 1125 36.76 27.98 -9.54
CA LEU A 1125 37.74 26.97 -9.93
C LEU A 1125 39.08 27.61 -10.36
N VAL A 1126 39.04 28.67 -11.18
CA VAL A 1126 40.25 29.39 -11.62
C VAL A 1126 40.96 30.06 -10.44
N CYS A 1127 40.24 30.69 -9.51
CA CYS A 1127 40.84 31.27 -8.31
C CYS A 1127 41.58 30.22 -7.47
N PHE A 1128 41.02 29.02 -7.28
CA PHE A 1128 41.69 27.95 -6.53
C PHE A 1128 42.85 27.31 -7.32
N LEU A 1129 42.73 27.13 -8.64
CA LEU A 1129 43.80 26.67 -9.53
C LEU A 1129 45.02 27.60 -9.51
N VAL A 1130 44.82 28.92 -9.38
CA VAL A 1130 45.90 29.91 -9.23
C VAL A 1130 46.45 29.93 -7.79
N ALA A 1131 45.58 29.85 -6.78
CA ALA A 1131 45.99 29.91 -5.38
C ALA A 1131 46.85 28.71 -4.94
N LEU A 1132 46.60 27.51 -5.46
CA LEU A 1132 47.28 26.26 -5.06
C LEU A 1132 48.80 26.26 -5.37
N PRO A 1133 49.27 26.55 -6.59
CA PRO A 1133 50.71 26.66 -6.90
C PRO A 1133 51.43 27.81 -6.18
N LEU A 1134 50.71 28.88 -5.85
CA LEU A 1134 51.24 30.05 -5.12
C LEU A 1134 51.42 29.75 -3.62
N CYS A 1135 50.39 29.19 -2.97
CA CYS A 1135 50.43 28.92 -1.53
C CYS A 1135 51.21 27.64 -1.18
N ARG A 1136 51.23 26.65 -2.09
CA ARG A 1136 51.79 25.30 -1.88
C ARG A 1136 51.43 24.72 -0.51
N PRO A 1137 50.14 24.50 -0.22
CA PRO A 1137 49.67 24.12 1.12
C PRO A 1137 50.07 22.70 1.52
N TYR A 1138 50.08 21.76 0.58
CA TYR A 1138 50.43 20.35 0.81
C TYR A 1138 51.92 20.14 1.13
N LYS A 1139 52.23 19.12 1.92
CA LYS A 1139 53.60 18.67 2.18
C LYS A 1139 54.25 18.07 0.93
N ALA A 1140 53.63 17.07 0.32
CA ALA A 1140 54.13 16.42 -0.88
C ALA A 1140 53.69 17.14 -2.17
N ASN A 1141 54.57 17.16 -3.18
CA ASN A 1141 54.25 17.74 -4.49
C ASN A 1141 53.27 16.88 -5.29
N ALA A 1142 53.22 15.56 -5.05
CA ALA A 1142 52.29 14.65 -5.72
C ALA A 1142 50.83 15.01 -5.39
N ASP A 1143 50.51 15.23 -4.11
CA ASP A 1143 49.15 15.55 -3.68
C ASP A 1143 48.71 16.94 -4.18
N LEU A 1144 49.64 17.89 -4.29
CA LEU A 1144 49.41 19.18 -4.96
C LEU A 1144 49.10 19.02 -6.46
N LEU A 1145 49.80 18.11 -7.17
CA LEU A 1145 49.54 17.83 -8.58
C LEU A 1145 48.19 17.14 -8.78
N LEU A 1146 47.83 16.18 -7.92
CA LEU A 1146 46.50 15.55 -7.92
C LEU A 1146 45.39 16.59 -7.65
N GLN A 1147 45.63 17.53 -6.74
CA GLN A 1147 44.69 18.63 -6.47
C GLN A 1147 44.49 19.56 -7.68
N CYS A 1148 45.55 19.88 -8.41
CA CYS A 1148 45.45 20.65 -9.65
C CYS A 1148 44.75 19.85 -10.77
N ALA A 1149 45.06 18.55 -10.89
CA ALA A 1149 44.46 17.67 -11.90
C ALA A 1149 42.93 17.54 -11.74
N GLN A 1150 42.43 17.30 -10.51
CA GLN A 1150 40.99 17.21 -10.29
C GLN A 1150 40.26 18.53 -10.64
N LEU A 1151 40.86 19.68 -10.31
CA LEU A 1151 40.26 21.00 -10.54
C LEU A 1151 40.26 21.36 -12.02
N LEU A 1152 41.32 21.02 -12.74
CA LEU A 1152 41.38 21.15 -14.19
C LEU A 1152 40.32 20.27 -14.85
N THR A 1153 40.15 19.02 -14.41
CA THR A 1153 39.11 18.12 -14.93
C THR A 1153 37.69 18.64 -14.67
N VAL A 1154 37.37 19.12 -13.46
CA VAL A 1154 36.06 19.73 -13.18
C VAL A 1154 35.84 20.99 -14.04
N TRP A 1155 36.87 21.83 -14.22
CA TRP A 1155 36.79 23.01 -15.08
C TRP A 1155 36.59 22.63 -16.55
N ILE A 1156 37.26 21.59 -17.06
CA ILE A 1156 37.04 21.05 -18.41
C ILE A 1156 35.61 20.55 -18.55
N LEU A 1157 35.09 19.74 -17.63
CA LEU A 1157 33.73 19.18 -17.69
C LEU A 1157 32.65 20.27 -17.73
N ILE A 1158 32.75 21.30 -16.89
CA ILE A 1158 31.83 22.44 -16.88
C ILE A 1158 31.94 23.26 -18.17
N SER A 1159 33.17 23.43 -18.70
CA SER A 1159 33.39 24.17 -19.95
C SER A 1159 32.87 23.41 -21.18
N SER A 1160 33.05 22.09 -21.24
CA SER A 1160 32.44 21.21 -22.25
C SER A 1160 30.92 21.27 -22.19
N GLY A 1161 30.32 21.16 -21.00
CA GLY A 1161 28.87 21.25 -20.83
C GLY A 1161 28.31 22.60 -21.28
N SER A 1162 28.99 23.70 -20.93
CA SER A 1162 28.64 25.04 -21.41
C SER A 1162 28.75 25.19 -22.93
N LEU A 1163 29.77 24.60 -23.56
CA LEU A 1163 29.96 24.61 -25.01
C LEU A 1163 28.91 23.76 -25.74
N ILE A 1164 28.45 22.68 -25.13
CA ILE A 1164 27.39 21.78 -25.63
C ILE A 1164 26.00 22.42 -25.56
N GLU A 1165 25.78 23.33 -24.60
CA GLU A 1165 24.51 24.03 -24.37
C GLU A 1165 24.41 25.39 -25.08
N HIS A 1166 25.53 26.14 -25.20
CA HIS A 1166 25.55 27.51 -25.76
C HIS A 1166 26.34 27.64 -27.07
N GLY A 1167 27.09 26.61 -27.48
CA GLY A 1167 27.84 26.59 -28.73
C GLY A 1167 27.04 25.97 -29.88
N ASP A 1168 27.07 26.62 -31.04
CA ASP A 1168 26.45 26.13 -32.27
C ASP A 1168 27.30 24.99 -32.88
N LEU A 1169 27.26 23.81 -32.25
CA LEU A 1169 28.06 22.64 -32.58
C LEU A 1169 27.33 21.66 -33.50
N GLY A 1170 27.98 21.28 -34.60
CA GLY A 1170 27.58 20.12 -35.41
C GLY A 1170 27.64 18.80 -34.61
N ALA A 1171 26.82 17.83 -35.01
CA ALA A 1171 26.60 16.58 -34.25
C ALA A 1171 27.89 15.78 -33.99
N GLU A 1172 28.77 15.63 -34.99
CA GLU A 1172 30.06 14.92 -34.85
C GLU A 1172 31.00 15.63 -33.88
N THR A 1173 31.02 16.97 -33.90
CA THR A 1173 31.81 17.77 -32.96
C THR A 1173 31.28 17.62 -31.53
N ARG A 1174 29.95 17.56 -31.36
CA ARG A 1174 29.31 17.31 -30.06
C ARG A 1174 29.69 15.93 -29.50
N GLU A 1175 29.57 14.86 -30.26
CA GLU A 1175 29.98 13.51 -29.81
C GLU A 1175 31.49 13.44 -29.51
N SER A 1176 32.32 14.16 -30.27
CA SER A 1176 33.77 14.26 -30.02
C SER A 1176 34.09 14.95 -28.68
N VAL A 1177 33.43 16.08 -28.38
CA VAL A 1177 33.60 16.82 -27.11
C VAL A 1177 33.10 16.00 -25.93
N GLU A 1178 31.96 15.31 -26.05
CA GLU A 1178 31.45 14.42 -25.01
C GLU A 1178 32.36 13.21 -24.75
N THR A 1179 32.86 12.58 -25.82
CA THR A 1179 33.78 11.43 -25.72
C THR A 1179 35.09 11.82 -25.04
N LEU A 1180 35.68 12.96 -25.42
CA LEU A 1180 36.87 13.50 -24.75
C LEU A 1180 36.59 13.80 -23.27
N SER A 1181 35.44 14.40 -22.96
CA SER A 1181 35.02 14.72 -21.59
C SER A 1181 34.91 13.47 -20.72
N LEU A 1182 34.35 12.38 -21.25
CA LEU A 1182 34.24 11.09 -20.58
C LEU A 1182 35.62 10.40 -20.39
N VAL A 1183 36.54 10.53 -21.35
CA VAL A 1183 37.92 10.05 -21.19
C VAL A 1183 38.68 10.82 -20.10
N VAL A 1184 38.55 12.15 -20.04
CA VAL A 1184 39.17 12.99 -18.99
C VAL A 1184 38.60 12.68 -17.61
N LEU A 1185 37.28 12.47 -17.51
CA LEU A 1185 36.59 12.03 -16.28
C LEU A 1185 37.15 10.68 -15.76
N ILE A 1186 37.18 9.65 -16.61
CA ILE A 1186 37.58 8.30 -16.19
C ILE A 1186 39.09 8.22 -15.91
N SER A 1187 39.94 8.84 -16.74
CA SER A 1187 41.39 8.85 -16.51
C SER A 1187 41.79 9.56 -15.20
N THR A 1188 41.11 10.67 -14.87
CA THR A 1188 41.31 11.37 -13.59
C THR A 1188 40.88 10.52 -12.39
N LEU A 1189 39.73 9.84 -12.49
CA LEU A 1189 39.27 8.90 -11.46
C LEU A 1189 40.28 7.77 -11.23
N LEU A 1190 40.75 7.13 -12.31
CA LEU A 1190 41.69 6.01 -12.22
C LEU A 1190 43.03 6.44 -11.62
N LEU A 1191 43.53 7.63 -11.96
CA LEU A 1191 44.75 8.20 -11.38
C LEU A 1191 44.60 8.44 -9.87
N LEU A 1192 43.50 9.09 -9.44
CA LEU A 1192 43.21 9.34 -8.03
C LEU A 1192 43.04 8.04 -7.24
N ALA A 1193 42.31 7.07 -7.79
CA ALA A 1193 42.10 5.77 -7.17
C ALA A 1193 43.41 4.97 -7.04
N ALA A 1194 44.26 4.98 -8.08
CA ALA A 1194 45.56 4.31 -8.05
C ALA A 1194 46.50 4.91 -7.00
N GLU A 1195 46.60 6.24 -6.89
CA GLU A 1195 47.43 6.90 -5.88
C GLU A 1195 46.89 6.74 -4.45
N CYS A 1196 45.57 6.59 -4.27
CA CYS A 1196 44.96 6.21 -2.98
C CYS A 1196 45.29 4.75 -2.61
N LEU A 1197 45.14 3.82 -3.56
CA LEU A 1197 45.46 2.40 -3.36
C LEU A 1197 46.95 2.20 -3.06
N ALA A 1198 47.83 2.86 -3.81
CA ALA A 1198 49.27 2.82 -3.58
C ALA A 1198 49.64 3.30 -2.16
N ALA A 1199 49.06 4.42 -1.71
CA ALA A 1199 49.27 4.92 -0.35
C ALA A 1199 48.83 3.89 0.72
N MET A 1200 47.60 3.36 0.62
CA MET A 1200 47.08 2.35 1.56
C MET A 1200 47.89 1.03 1.57
N VAL A 1201 48.45 0.63 0.43
CA VAL A 1201 49.30 -0.58 0.33
C VAL A 1201 50.68 -0.35 0.96
N VAL A 1202 51.31 0.80 0.70
CA VAL A 1202 52.59 1.18 1.33
C VAL A 1202 52.42 1.36 2.84
N GLU A 1203 51.29 1.89 3.29
CA GLU A 1203 50.92 2.03 4.70
C GLU A 1203 50.77 0.67 5.39
N ARG A 1204 50.04 -0.28 4.78
CA ARG A 1204 49.97 -1.67 5.27
C ARG A 1204 51.34 -2.37 5.32
N ALA A 1205 52.25 -2.05 4.40
CA ALA A 1205 53.61 -2.59 4.41
C ALA A 1205 54.44 -2.08 5.61
N ARG A 1206 54.31 -0.79 5.95
CA ARG A 1206 55.02 -0.14 7.09
C ARG A 1206 54.56 -0.62 8.47
N VAL A 1207 53.36 -1.21 8.59
CA VAL A 1207 52.77 -1.66 9.87
C VAL A 1207 53.18 -3.08 10.26
N ARG A 1208 53.92 -3.82 9.40
CA ARG A 1208 54.51 -5.11 9.79
C ARG A 1208 55.72 -4.87 10.72
N PRO A 1209 55.77 -5.46 11.92
CA PRO A 1209 56.98 -5.41 12.75
C PRO A 1209 58.11 -6.17 12.05
N ALA A 1210 59.35 -5.70 12.21
CA ALA A 1210 60.52 -6.42 11.75
C ALA A 1210 60.63 -7.78 12.47
N PRO A 1211 61.07 -8.86 11.80
CA PRO A 1211 61.33 -10.13 12.47
C PRO A 1211 62.43 -9.95 13.52
N ALA A 1212 62.27 -10.57 14.69
CA ALA A 1212 63.27 -10.52 15.74
C ALA A 1212 64.57 -11.21 15.27
N VAL A 1213 65.68 -10.49 15.35
CA VAL A 1213 67.02 -11.05 15.12
C VAL A 1213 67.35 -11.95 16.33
N PRO A 1214 67.66 -13.24 16.13
CA PRO A 1214 68.13 -14.10 17.22
C PRO A 1214 69.52 -13.66 17.67
N SER A 1215 69.80 -13.80 18.97
CA SER A 1215 71.02 -13.30 19.59
C SER A 1215 72.24 -14.19 19.34
N SER A 1216 73.16 -13.73 18.48
CA SER A 1216 74.60 -14.02 18.52
C SER A 1216 75.38 -12.90 17.86
#